data_AF-A0A413HBC5-F1
#
_entry.id   AF-A0A413HBC5-F1
#
_cell.length_a   1.000
_cell.length_b   1.000
_cell.length_c   1.000
_cell.angle_alpha   90.00
_cell.angle_beta   90.00
_cell.angle_gamma   90.00
#
_symmetry.space_group_name_H-M   'P 1'
#
loop_
_entity.id
_entity.type
_entity.pdbx_description
1 polymer ?
#
loop_
_entity_poly.entity_id
_entity_poly.type
_entity_poly.pdbx_seq_one_letter_code
_entity_poly.pdbx_strand_id
1 'polypeptide(L)'
;MELPLFVKANAIVPMYAENNNPEAVSDTNTKGTDRSQRIVEFFATEGDGTFTQYEDDGSSIVNNTSEDDSYGTIDNISYGEHVSTVYSSKAAGGTATFTAEASQGGYNGYDSNRTTTFVANVSAEPTSVVAKNGGSALNVVEVDSQETFDAATPEAGQAVYFYSETPNLNHYGSDADGTEAEQGESFNNTKITTNPKVYVKFAKTDVAAAAQTLELGGFVNADATLTADRLNESLSAPTNLAAPEDVTTPTSIKLTWGKVDGATSYDLKVDGTVFAVGDAAEFTHTDLAYNSKHTYQIRSRNAEGYSAWSDVLEANSALDPWRNVPDAEQITWEGSLYGSHKAELAFDHEFQSGDGGFHSGGNDLGKALTVDYGRAYKLDKLEYYPRDDAGNGTVTKMRVETSLDGVHWTSQEVDWARSADCKTVAFDGTVAARYVRMTPLASVGNFFSASEIAIYKTDGTDGFAVGSNLNKATISDGDYSNMKNYLGLENREPDTPTFGSQIRDHFADLNDNGVYDVYDYSFTMAGLDGGTKQKGKVAGSLAVIPSKTEVEAGDEITVDVYAADAKNVNALGALVNFKSDQFEFVSESIAQDGSTAGMENLSREKVQFADRTQTINLAFANRGDGKLYNGTGAVASFKLKAKTAGKVELPSTSWLIGPACDALEFASDGTVTMPDVPQPTVAEYGQDAFNITMTNDELTTDDGTNVEKLIQQKSYNALFDNNEGDNGFEFLWDWSGNWDSEGKLPSYVKLPTTMTFAFKTPSKLDSVEVVNRNGGNGTVQKIKAVVTFEDGSTQEFAGGEYDSFRARYAFGLSAENKGKKATKVEVTPLEASGAQMLTLREVNFNYTQGVAAIEGVELGKNQTEFFEGDVTLVDAKATPESAGYPYVTVESSDPSVVSVSAVQAGDSVSYYLRANKAGKAKITVASVLDPSKTASYEVEVKAGVDTSALVAALSKAAGYSESVYTKDSYAALTAAVEAAQKLLDGGQGSYSKKDVADATAKIEKAIDGLKMRPVDEKILINTPENRKNVKVVGFSSEADYEGSNAVNALDGDERTLWHSDWAHGTGMPQYLSVDLGRDYDLTDVTFLPRQDGGTNGDIFEAEILSPTLPTVIRWAPPRRWVRSPSTTTAACSPTVATGNR
;
A
#
# COMPACT_ATOMS: atom_id res chain seq x y z
N MET A 1 12.38 51.94 14.02
CA MET A 1 11.12 51.20 14.28
C MET A 1 10.90 51.27 15.78
N GLU A 2 9.79 51.84 16.22
CA GLU A 2 9.43 51.90 17.64
C GLU A 2 8.66 50.62 18.01
N LEU A 3 8.91 50.06 19.19
CA LEU A 3 8.07 49.01 19.75
C LEU A 3 6.75 49.67 20.20
N PRO A 4 5.57 49.25 19.70
CA PRO A 4 4.31 49.83 20.14
C PRO A 4 4.05 49.48 21.62
N LEU A 5 4.21 50.47 22.49
CA LEU A 5 3.97 50.38 23.93
C LEU A 5 2.85 51.36 24.30
N PHE A 6 1.77 50.85 24.89
CA PHE A 6 0.62 51.66 25.31
C PHE A 6 0.49 51.63 26.84
N VAL A 7 0.50 52.80 27.47
CA VAL A 7 0.23 52.93 28.91
C VAL A 7 -1.28 53.02 29.13
N LYS A 8 -1.81 52.18 30.01
CA LYS A 8 -3.23 52.18 30.36
C LYS A 8 -3.59 53.50 31.08
N ALA A 9 -4.73 54.09 30.73
CA ALA A 9 -5.26 55.26 31.44
C ALA A 9 -5.41 54.97 32.95
N ASN A 10 -5.07 55.95 33.79
CA ASN A 10 -5.01 55.86 35.25
C ASN A 10 -3.94 54.89 35.81
N ALA A 11 -2.94 54.51 35.01
CA ALA A 11 -1.78 53.78 35.51
C ALA A 11 -0.92 54.66 36.44
N ILE A 12 -0.32 54.02 37.44
CA ILE A 12 0.65 54.62 38.36
C ILE A 12 1.88 53.72 38.34
N VAL A 13 3.05 54.31 38.09
CA VAL A 13 4.30 53.59 37.86
C VAL A 13 5.33 54.08 38.86
N PRO A 14 5.59 53.32 39.95
CA PRO A 14 6.75 53.57 40.81
C PRO A 14 8.04 53.30 40.05
N MET A 15 9.02 54.17 40.24
CA MET A 15 10.29 54.20 39.53
C MET A 15 11.44 54.28 40.53
N TYR A 16 12.62 53.81 40.11
CA TYR A 16 13.89 54.11 40.77
C TYR A 16 14.67 55.13 39.92
N ALA A 17 15.60 55.85 40.55
CA ALA A 17 16.62 56.56 39.79
C ALA A 17 17.45 55.56 38.98
N GLU A 18 18.04 56.02 37.87
CA GLU A 18 18.86 55.18 36.99
C GLU A 18 19.96 54.46 37.77
N ASN A 19 20.05 53.14 37.61
CA ASN A 19 20.98 52.28 38.33
C ASN A 19 21.44 51.11 37.45
N ASN A 20 22.65 50.60 37.70
CA ASN A 20 23.20 49.46 36.96
C ASN A 20 22.97 48.12 37.67
N ASN A 21 22.65 48.16 38.97
CA ASN A 21 22.44 46.97 39.79
C ASN A 21 21.48 47.28 40.97
N PRO A 22 20.87 46.25 41.58
CA PRO A 22 19.89 46.42 42.67
C PRO A 22 20.50 46.64 44.07
N GLU A 23 21.83 46.55 44.20
CA GLU A 23 22.53 46.77 45.47
C GLU A 23 22.48 48.25 45.86
N ALA A 24 22.42 48.54 47.16
CA ALA A 24 22.37 49.92 47.64
C ALA A 24 23.63 50.72 47.23
N VAL A 25 23.44 52.04 47.05
CA VAL A 25 24.55 52.97 46.81
C VAL A 25 25.53 52.94 47.98
N SER A 26 26.82 52.81 47.69
CA SER A 26 27.92 52.88 48.66
C SER A 26 29.19 53.47 48.05
N ASP A 27 30.21 53.75 48.85
CA ASP A 27 31.52 54.27 48.38
C ASP A 27 32.15 53.38 47.29
N THR A 28 31.83 52.09 47.28
CA THR A 28 32.30 51.10 46.28
C THR A 28 31.26 50.74 45.21
N ASN A 29 30.02 51.21 45.35
CA ASN A 29 28.92 50.97 44.40
C ASN A 29 28.15 52.28 44.14
N THR A 30 28.76 53.22 43.42
CA THR A 30 28.18 54.55 43.17
C THR A 30 27.01 54.54 42.17
N LYS A 31 26.81 53.44 41.42
CA LYS A 31 25.73 53.23 40.44
C LYS A 31 24.70 52.16 40.91
N GLY A 32 24.63 51.93 42.23
CA GLY A 32 23.60 51.09 42.85
C GLY A 32 22.24 51.77 42.94
N THR A 33 21.23 51.05 43.41
CA THR A 33 19.88 51.60 43.62
C THR A 33 19.85 52.53 44.84
N ASP A 34 19.47 53.79 44.63
CA ASP A 34 19.26 54.75 45.72
C ASP A 34 17.89 54.51 46.39
N ARG A 35 17.90 53.77 47.50
CA ARG A 35 16.71 53.47 48.30
C ARG A 35 16.28 54.61 49.22
N SER A 36 17.01 55.74 49.25
CA SER A 36 16.67 56.90 50.07
C SER A 36 15.61 57.82 49.45
N GLN A 37 15.22 57.54 48.21
CA GLN A 37 14.21 58.28 47.45
C GLN A 37 13.12 57.37 46.90
N ARG A 38 11.91 57.91 46.74
CA ARG A 38 10.79 57.28 46.02
C ARG A 38 10.44 58.13 44.81
N ILE A 39 10.35 57.54 43.61
CA ILE A 39 9.85 58.24 42.42
C ILE A 39 8.58 57.53 41.99
N VAL A 40 7.53 58.28 41.66
CA VAL A 40 6.29 57.70 41.14
C VAL A 40 5.71 58.58 40.05
N GLU A 41 5.43 57.96 38.91
CA GLU A 41 4.85 58.61 37.75
C GLU A 41 3.36 58.24 37.62
N PHE A 42 2.52 59.25 37.42
CA PHE A 42 1.07 59.14 37.32
C PHE A 42 0.61 59.47 35.90
N PHE A 43 -0.15 58.56 35.29
CA PHE A 43 -0.83 58.71 34.00
C PHE A 43 -2.33 58.93 34.24
N ALA A 44 -2.66 59.88 35.11
CA ALA A 44 -4.03 60.14 35.53
C ALA A 44 -4.87 60.78 34.41
N THR A 45 -6.10 60.31 34.29
CA THR A 45 -7.19 60.85 33.47
C THR A 45 -8.41 60.98 34.38
N GLU A 46 -9.56 61.47 33.89
CA GLU A 46 -10.77 61.58 34.72
C GLU A 46 -11.13 60.23 35.37
N GLY A 47 -11.30 60.23 36.70
CA GLY A 47 -11.52 59.03 37.50
C GLY A 47 -10.42 58.76 38.55
N ASP A 48 -10.35 57.51 38.99
CA ASP A 48 -9.47 57.04 40.06
C ASP A 48 -8.43 56.04 39.53
N GLY A 49 -7.22 56.08 40.10
CA GLY A 49 -6.12 55.14 39.86
C GLY A 49 -5.50 54.69 41.18
N THR A 50 -5.01 53.45 41.25
CA THR A 50 -4.33 52.92 42.43
C THR A 50 -3.26 51.90 42.04
N PHE A 51 -2.15 51.88 42.78
CA PHE A 51 -1.07 50.91 42.64
C PHE A 51 -0.42 50.66 44.00
N THR A 52 -0.19 49.40 44.36
CA THR A 52 0.56 49.05 45.57
C THR A 52 1.97 48.65 45.20
N GLN A 53 2.95 49.46 45.56
CA GLN A 53 4.37 49.11 45.43
C GLN A 53 4.76 48.22 46.60
N TYR A 54 5.48 47.15 46.30
CA TYR A 54 6.16 46.30 47.28
C TYR A 54 7.66 46.47 47.14
N GLU A 55 8.37 46.51 48.27
CA GLU A 55 9.83 46.50 48.35
C GLU A 55 10.29 45.62 49.51
N ASP A 56 11.42 44.94 49.34
CA ASP A 56 12.03 44.05 50.34
C ASP A 56 13.57 44.22 50.34
N ASP A 57 14.30 43.31 50.99
CA ASP A 57 15.77 43.37 51.02
C ASP A 57 16.42 43.05 49.65
N GLY A 58 15.66 42.50 48.69
CA GLY A 58 16.10 42.15 47.34
C GLY A 58 16.98 40.91 47.25
N SER A 59 17.18 40.17 48.34
CA SER A 59 18.13 39.05 48.42
C SER A 59 17.59 37.79 49.12
N SER A 60 16.50 37.91 49.88
CA SER A 60 15.90 36.80 50.62
C SER A 60 14.89 36.02 49.79
N ILE A 61 15.17 34.73 49.56
CA ILE A 61 14.24 33.75 48.99
C ILE A 61 14.29 32.49 49.86
N VAL A 62 13.15 32.14 50.47
CA VAL A 62 12.98 30.90 51.23
C VAL A 62 11.90 30.06 50.57
N ASN A 63 12.26 28.89 50.04
CA ASN A 63 11.26 27.93 49.58
C ASN A 63 10.73 27.15 50.79
N ASN A 64 9.46 27.38 51.15
CA ASN A 64 8.78 26.63 52.19
C ASN A 64 8.00 25.49 51.54
N THR A 65 8.53 24.27 51.64
CA THR A 65 7.85 23.07 51.15
C THR A 65 6.95 22.48 52.24
N SER A 66 5.70 22.18 51.90
CA SER A 66 4.73 21.49 52.76
C SER A 66 4.05 20.37 51.97
N GLU A 67 3.65 19.27 52.62
CA GLU A 67 2.89 18.20 51.97
C GLU A 67 1.40 18.27 52.32
N ASP A 68 0.55 18.12 51.30
CA ASP A 68 -0.89 17.98 51.42
C ASP A 68 -1.36 16.68 50.75
N ASP A 69 -2.18 15.90 51.44
CA ASP A 69 -2.61 14.57 50.99
C ASP A 69 -3.47 14.59 49.71
N SER A 70 -4.04 15.74 49.32
CA SER A 70 -4.87 15.88 48.10
C SER A 70 -4.12 16.47 46.90
N TYR A 71 -3.09 17.28 47.15
CA TYR A 71 -2.37 18.02 46.11
C TYR A 71 -0.87 17.70 46.01
N GLY A 72 -0.35 16.85 46.90
CA GLY A 72 1.07 16.47 46.94
C GLY A 72 1.95 17.54 47.59
N THR A 73 3.19 17.65 47.11
CA THR A 73 4.17 18.63 47.59
C THR A 73 3.79 20.04 47.13
N ILE A 74 3.46 20.92 48.08
CA ILE A 74 3.18 22.34 47.86
C ILE A 74 4.43 23.14 48.24
N ASP A 75 5.08 23.70 47.24
CA ASP A 75 6.16 24.67 47.41
C ASP A 75 5.57 26.08 47.53
N ASN A 76 5.97 26.81 48.59
CA ASN A 76 5.61 28.21 48.79
C ASN A 76 6.87 29.06 48.95
N ILE A 77 7.17 29.86 47.92
CA ILE A 77 8.30 30.80 47.94
C ILE A 77 7.93 32.00 48.81
N SER A 78 8.63 32.18 49.93
CA SER A 78 8.56 33.37 50.77
C SER A 78 9.74 34.31 50.44
N TYR A 79 9.40 35.55 50.13
CA TYR A 79 10.35 36.64 49.82
C TYR A 79 10.69 37.50 51.06
N GLY A 80 10.51 36.97 52.28
CA GLY A 80 10.84 37.66 53.52
C GLY A 80 9.83 38.75 53.97
N GLU A 81 10.26 39.59 54.92
CA GLU A 81 9.53 40.78 55.32
C GLU A 81 9.61 41.85 54.21
N HIS A 82 8.55 42.64 54.04
CA HIS A 82 8.47 43.65 52.99
C HIS A 82 7.81 44.93 53.51
N VAL A 83 7.98 46.01 52.76
CA VAL A 83 7.24 47.24 52.89
C VAL A 83 6.30 47.38 51.69
N SER A 84 5.08 47.80 51.96
CA SER A 84 4.07 48.12 50.94
C SER A 84 3.66 49.58 51.03
N THR A 85 3.54 50.24 49.88
CA THR A 85 3.05 51.63 49.78
C THR A 85 1.97 51.69 48.72
N VAL A 86 0.78 52.14 49.10
CA VAL A 86 -0.31 52.39 48.15
C VAL A 86 -0.16 53.79 47.59
N TYR A 87 -0.05 53.89 46.28
CA TYR A 87 -0.17 55.14 45.54
C TYR A 87 -1.56 55.24 44.94
N SER A 88 -2.18 56.41 45.02
CA SER A 88 -3.47 56.67 44.39
C SER A 88 -3.47 58.00 43.64
N SER A 89 -4.32 58.09 42.63
CA SER A 89 -4.61 59.31 41.89
C SER A 89 -6.11 59.47 41.76
N LYS A 90 -6.62 60.68 41.94
CA LYS A 90 -8.02 61.03 41.72
C LYS A 90 -8.09 62.33 40.94
N ALA A 91 -8.54 62.29 39.69
CA ALA A 91 -8.74 63.48 38.88
C ALA A 91 -10.23 63.69 38.60
N ALA A 92 -10.75 64.84 39.02
CA ALA A 92 -12.15 65.22 38.82
C ALA A 92 -12.30 66.74 38.78
N GLY A 93 -13.15 67.25 37.88
CA GLY A 93 -13.52 68.67 37.84
C GLY A 93 -12.33 69.63 37.67
N GLY A 94 -11.29 69.23 36.92
CA GLY A 94 -10.09 70.04 36.69
C GLY A 94 -9.12 70.09 37.89
N THR A 95 -9.27 69.20 38.87
CA THR A 95 -8.32 69.03 39.97
C THR A 95 -7.86 67.58 40.01
N ALA A 96 -6.55 67.34 40.17
CA ALA A 96 -6.00 66.02 40.42
C ALA A 96 -5.31 65.95 41.78
N THR A 97 -5.63 64.92 42.55
CA THR A 97 -4.99 64.61 43.82
C THR A 97 -4.22 63.30 43.69
N PHE A 98 -2.92 63.35 43.96
CA PHE A 98 -2.04 62.20 43.99
C PHE A 98 -1.61 61.95 45.42
N THR A 99 -1.62 60.70 45.88
CA THR A 99 -1.29 60.34 47.26
C THR A 99 -0.35 59.14 47.27
N ALA A 100 0.71 59.23 48.05
CA ALA A 100 1.46 58.09 48.55
C ALA A 100 1.03 57.87 50.00
N GLU A 101 0.30 56.79 50.27
CA GLU A 101 -0.12 56.45 51.62
C GLU A 101 1.08 56.16 52.53
N ALA A 102 0.87 56.15 53.84
CA ALA A 102 1.92 55.78 54.79
C ALA A 102 2.38 54.34 54.54
N SER A 103 3.68 54.15 54.34
CA SER A 103 4.30 52.86 54.05
C SER A 103 4.08 51.88 55.21
N GLN A 104 3.66 50.65 54.89
CA GLN A 104 3.33 49.61 55.88
C GLN A 104 4.33 48.46 55.79
N GLY A 105 4.87 48.01 56.93
CA GLY A 105 5.82 46.90 57.00
C GLY A 105 7.25 47.35 57.30
N GLY A 106 8.22 46.48 57.02
CA GLY A 106 9.64 46.69 57.27
C GLY A 106 10.47 45.52 56.71
N TYR A 107 11.78 45.73 56.57
CA TYR A 107 12.76 44.66 56.32
C TYR A 107 14.12 45.08 56.89
N ASN A 108 15.07 44.15 56.98
CA ASN A 108 16.39 44.44 57.50
C ASN A 108 17.14 45.45 56.61
N GLY A 109 17.53 46.60 57.16
CA GLY A 109 18.16 47.69 56.41
C GLY A 109 17.18 48.72 55.82
N TYR A 110 15.87 48.60 56.07
CA TYR A 110 14.88 49.59 55.68
C TYR A 110 15.05 50.92 56.44
N ASP A 111 15.25 52.02 55.70
CA ASP A 111 15.18 53.39 56.20
C ASP A 111 13.89 54.06 55.68
N SER A 112 12.99 54.41 56.60
CA SER A 112 11.72 55.09 56.26
C SER A 112 11.90 56.59 56.06
N ASN A 113 13.06 57.18 56.37
CA ASN A 113 13.30 58.59 56.15
C ASN A 113 13.69 58.82 54.69
N ARG A 114 12.73 59.19 53.83
CA ARG A 114 12.93 59.27 52.38
C ARG A 114 12.44 60.58 51.77
N THR A 115 13.07 60.99 50.69
CA THR A 115 12.49 61.98 49.77
C THR A 115 11.51 61.27 48.84
N THR A 116 10.52 62.00 48.33
CA THR A 116 9.58 61.44 47.34
C THR A 116 9.40 62.44 46.22
N THR A 117 9.42 61.96 44.98
CA THR A 117 9.17 62.73 43.77
C THR A 117 7.93 62.21 43.09
N PHE A 118 6.92 63.06 42.94
CA PHE A 118 5.75 62.78 42.11
C PHE A 118 5.96 63.37 40.73
N VAL A 119 5.70 62.57 39.70
CA VAL A 119 5.72 62.97 38.29
C VAL A 119 4.31 62.82 37.75
N ALA A 120 3.63 63.91 37.44
CA ALA A 120 2.29 63.86 36.87
C ALA A 120 2.33 64.21 35.38
N ASN A 121 1.81 63.33 34.53
CA ASN A 121 1.60 63.62 33.11
C ASN A 121 0.43 64.61 32.96
N VAL A 122 0.67 65.70 32.24
CA VAL A 122 -0.31 66.76 31.99
C VAL A 122 -0.23 67.19 30.51
N SER A 123 -1.24 67.88 30.03
CA SER A 123 -1.26 68.52 28.70
C SER A 123 -1.14 70.04 28.79
N ALA A 124 -1.10 70.61 29.99
CA ALA A 124 -0.91 72.04 30.27
C ALA A 124 -0.35 72.25 31.68
N GLU A 125 0.28 73.39 31.92
CA GLU A 125 0.78 73.78 33.24
C GLU A 125 -0.39 73.94 34.25
N PRO A 126 -0.28 73.38 35.47
CA PRO A 126 -1.31 73.52 36.49
C PRO A 126 -1.41 74.96 37.01
N THR A 127 -2.62 75.37 37.37
CA THR A 127 -2.89 76.72 37.92
C THR A 127 -2.61 76.83 39.43
N SER A 128 -2.51 75.69 40.14
CA SER A 128 -2.06 75.65 41.54
C SER A 128 -1.40 74.31 41.88
N VAL A 129 -0.41 74.35 42.78
CA VAL A 129 0.35 73.18 43.25
C VAL A 129 0.36 73.19 44.78
N VAL A 130 -0.22 72.17 45.41
CA VAL A 130 -0.26 72.04 46.87
C VAL A 130 0.34 70.69 47.28
N ALA A 131 1.49 70.72 47.95
CA ALA A 131 2.17 69.54 48.47
C ALA A 131 2.00 69.45 50.00
N LYS A 132 1.75 68.24 50.53
CA LYS A 132 1.60 67.98 51.96
C LYS A 132 2.43 66.77 52.40
N ASN A 133 3.08 66.88 53.57
CA ASN A 133 3.59 65.75 54.34
C ASN A 133 2.67 65.53 55.55
N GLY A 134 1.97 64.40 55.57
CA GLY A 134 0.85 64.14 56.47
C GLY A 134 -0.24 65.20 56.28
N GLY A 135 -0.75 65.75 57.38
CA GLY A 135 -1.71 66.86 57.35
C GLY A 135 -1.10 68.25 57.09
N SER A 136 0.24 68.37 57.01
CA SER A 136 0.93 69.67 56.98
C SER A 136 1.24 70.10 55.54
N ALA A 137 0.79 71.29 55.15
CA ALA A 137 1.16 71.90 53.87
C ALA A 137 2.62 72.33 53.85
N LEU A 138 3.31 72.06 52.75
CA LEU A 138 4.70 72.41 52.51
C LEU A 138 4.78 73.74 51.75
N ASN A 139 5.85 74.51 51.98
CA ASN A 139 6.18 75.66 51.15
C ASN A 139 6.76 75.17 49.81
N VAL A 140 6.00 75.34 48.74
CA VAL A 140 6.41 74.93 47.38
C VAL A 140 7.32 76.00 46.77
N VAL A 141 8.53 75.60 46.39
CA VAL A 141 9.54 76.43 45.71
C VAL A 141 9.63 75.99 44.25
N GLU A 142 9.37 76.91 43.33
CA GLU A 142 9.46 76.67 41.90
C GLU A 142 10.90 76.83 41.39
N VAL A 143 11.30 75.96 40.46
CA VAL A 143 12.57 76.03 39.72
C VAL A 143 12.29 75.97 38.21
N ASP A 144 13.24 76.43 37.39
CA ASP A 144 13.04 76.67 35.95
C ASP A 144 13.70 75.63 35.02
N SER A 145 14.37 74.62 35.57
CA SER A 145 15.02 73.57 34.78
C SER A 145 15.03 72.20 35.47
N GLN A 146 15.10 71.14 34.65
CA GLN A 146 15.25 69.77 35.14
C GLN A 146 16.53 69.61 35.97
N GLU A 147 17.64 70.22 35.53
CA GLU A 147 18.93 70.19 36.23
C GLU A 147 18.83 70.80 37.64
N THR A 148 18.18 71.96 37.78
CA THR A 148 17.97 72.60 39.09
C THR A 148 17.00 71.81 39.96
N PHE A 149 15.98 71.19 39.38
CA PHE A 149 15.06 70.30 40.07
C PHE A 149 15.77 69.05 40.60
N ASP A 150 16.58 68.39 39.78
CA ASP A 150 17.30 67.17 40.11
C ASP A 150 18.33 67.42 41.22
N ALA A 151 19.06 68.54 41.15
CA ALA A 151 20.02 68.96 42.19
C ALA A 151 19.37 69.44 43.50
N ALA A 152 18.08 69.80 43.49
CA ALA A 152 17.43 70.36 44.67
C ALA A 152 17.25 69.33 45.81
N THR A 153 17.60 69.74 47.03
CA THR A 153 17.35 69.02 48.29
C THR A 153 16.42 69.85 49.16
N PRO A 154 15.09 69.62 49.13
CA PRO A 154 14.13 70.45 49.87
C PRO A 154 14.35 70.36 51.38
N GLU A 155 14.39 71.51 52.07
CA GLU A 155 14.51 71.56 53.54
C GLU A 155 13.22 71.09 54.23
N ALA A 156 13.30 70.72 55.51
CA ALA A 156 12.11 70.32 56.28
C ALA A 156 11.00 71.38 56.19
N GLY A 157 9.80 70.96 55.75
CA GLY A 157 8.66 71.87 55.53
C GLY A 157 8.57 72.47 54.11
N GLN A 158 9.45 72.09 53.18
CA GLN A 158 9.44 72.54 51.79
C GLN A 158 9.11 71.42 50.79
N ALA A 159 8.68 71.81 49.60
CA ALA A 159 8.67 70.96 48.40
C ALA A 159 9.21 71.78 47.22
N VAL A 160 9.81 71.13 46.24
CA VAL A 160 10.31 71.78 45.02
C VAL A 160 9.43 71.35 43.85
N TYR A 161 9.06 72.30 42.99
CA TYR A 161 8.17 72.09 41.83
C TYR A 161 8.87 72.52 40.54
N PHE A 162 8.69 71.74 39.48
CA PHE A 162 9.15 72.04 38.13
C PHE A 162 8.10 71.58 37.10
N TYR A 163 7.74 72.47 36.18
CA TYR A 163 6.93 72.14 35.00
C TYR A 163 7.84 71.99 33.78
N SER A 164 7.81 70.81 33.18
CA SER A 164 8.55 70.48 31.96
C SER A 164 7.59 70.44 30.78
N GLU A 165 7.62 71.47 29.95
CA GLU A 165 6.76 71.58 28.77
C GLU A 165 7.11 70.54 27.69
N THR A 166 8.40 70.20 27.55
CA THR A 166 8.89 69.23 26.56
C THR A 166 9.87 68.24 27.20
N PRO A 167 9.38 67.33 28.06
CA PRO A 167 10.24 66.36 28.72
C PRO A 167 10.90 65.46 27.67
N ASN A 168 12.21 65.28 27.80
CA ASN A 168 12.97 64.35 26.99
C ASN A 168 13.27 63.10 27.83
N LEU A 169 12.71 61.95 27.44
CA LEU A 169 12.99 60.67 28.10
C LEU A 169 14.37 60.09 27.76
N ASN A 170 15.05 60.64 26.76
CA ASN A 170 16.38 60.16 26.42
C ASN A 170 17.44 60.80 27.33
N HIS A 171 17.84 60.06 28.36
CA HIS A 171 18.84 60.44 29.36
C HIS A 171 20.23 59.81 29.09
N TYR A 172 20.33 58.93 28.08
CA TYR A 172 21.53 58.12 27.81
C TYR A 172 22.68 58.89 27.12
N GLY A 173 22.45 60.15 26.70
CA GLY A 173 23.46 61.01 26.08
C GLY A 173 24.21 61.97 27.01
N SER A 174 23.90 61.98 28.31
CA SER A 174 24.41 62.98 29.28
C SER A 174 25.32 62.40 30.38
N ASP A 175 25.70 61.12 30.32
CA ASP A 175 26.61 60.53 31.29
C ASP A 175 28.03 61.10 31.11
N ALA A 176 28.48 61.90 32.09
CA ALA A 176 29.80 62.57 32.07
C ALA A 176 30.99 61.58 32.08
N ASP A 177 30.72 60.31 32.40
CA ASP A 177 31.71 59.23 32.50
C ASP A 177 31.73 58.28 31.28
N GLY A 178 30.91 58.54 30.26
CA GLY A 178 30.85 57.73 29.04
C GLY A 178 32.13 57.84 28.18
N THR A 179 32.51 56.75 27.51
CA THR A 179 33.63 56.74 26.56
C THR A 179 33.35 57.61 25.33
N GLU A 180 34.38 58.08 24.62
CA GLU A 180 34.22 58.84 23.36
C GLU A 180 33.38 58.11 22.30
N ALA A 181 33.32 56.78 22.35
CA ALA A 181 32.48 55.97 21.46
C ALA A 181 30.99 56.04 21.83
N GLU A 182 30.67 56.01 23.13
CA GLU A 182 29.29 56.10 23.65
C GLU A 182 28.73 57.51 23.43
N GLN A 183 29.52 58.56 23.62
CA GLN A 183 29.09 59.94 23.34
C GLN A 183 28.83 60.21 21.83
N GLY A 184 29.35 59.36 20.95
CA GLY A 184 29.20 59.46 19.49
C GLY A 184 27.99 58.74 18.89
N GLU A 185 27.21 58.00 19.69
CA GLU A 185 26.05 57.25 19.17
C GLU A 185 24.91 58.18 18.72
N SER A 186 24.30 57.87 17.56
CA SER A 186 23.21 58.68 17.01
C SER A 186 21.97 58.69 17.91
N PHE A 187 21.73 57.61 18.65
CA PHE A 187 20.63 57.50 19.59
C PHE A 187 20.73 58.53 20.73
N ASN A 188 21.94 58.85 21.21
CA ASN A 188 22.16 59.83 22.29
C ASN A 188 21.74 61.26 21.93
N ASN A 189 21.60 61.57 20.65
CA ASN A 189 21.08 62.85 20.16
C ASN A 189 19.59 62.81 19.80
N THR A 190 18.93 61.66 19.92
CA THR A 190 17.51 61.47 19.57
C THR A 190 16.64 61.97 20.71
N LYS A 191 15.93 63.10 20.51
CA LYS A 191 14.95 63.57 21.50
C LYS A 191 13.72 62.65 21.50
N ILE A 192 13.40 62.08 22.66
CA ILE A 192 12.17 61.32 22.91
C ILE A 192 11.24 62.23 23.71
N THR A 193 10.53 63.11 23.01
CA THR A 193 9.62 64.07 23.64
C THR A 193 8.30 63.43 24.02
N THR A 194 7.90 63.56 25.28
CA THR A 194 6.59 63.08 25.76
C THR A 194 5.61 64.23 26.00
N ASN A 195 4.39 63.90 26.47
CA ASN A 195 3.48 64.88 27.05
C ASN A 195 4.20 65.71 28.14
N PRO A 196 3.80 66.99 28.34
CA PRO A 196 4.28 67.80 29.44
C PRO A 196 4.17 67.09 30.79
N LYS A 197 5.11 67.35 31.70
CA LYS A 197 5.17 66.71 33.02
C LYS A 197 5.33 67.74 34.13
N VAL A 198 4.65 67.49 35.24
CA VAL A 198 4.84 68.22 36.50
C VAL A 198 5.65 67.34 37.44
N TYR A 199 6.78 67.86 37.91
CA TYR A 199 7.64 67.22 38.89
C TYR A 199 7.51 67.92 40.24
N VAL A 200 7.25 67.16 41.31
CA VAL A 200 7.22 67.70 42.68
C VAL A 200 8.04 66.82 43.62
N LYS A 201 9.15 67.36 44.13
CA LYS A 201 10.05 66.70 45.08
C LYS A 201 9.75 67.19 46.50
N PHE A 202 9.29 66.29 47.36
CA PHE A 202 8.94 66.56 48.75
C PHE A 202 10.19 66.51 49.65
N ALA A 203 10.25 67.35 50.68
CA ALA A 203 11.27 67.23 51.72
C ALA A 203 11.24 65.85 52.39
N LYS A 204 12.44 65.42 52.81
CA LYS A 204 12.68 64.13 53.46
C LYS A 204 11.76 63.97 54.68
N THR A 205 11.05 62.85 54.78
CA THR A 205 10.12 62.56 55.87
C THR A 205 10.12 61.08 56.22
N ASP A 206 9.70 60.73 57.43
CA ASP A 206 9.36 59.35 57.78
C ASP A 206 8.11 58.90 57.03
N VAL A 207 8.30 58.12 55.97
CA VAL A 207 7.23 57.70 55.07
C VAL A 207 6.35 56.60 55.67
N ALA A 208 6.76 55.96 56.76
CA ALA A 208 5.93 55.02 57.50
C ALA A 208 4.92 55.73 58.42
N ALA A 209 5.20 56.98 58.80
CA ALA A 209 4.35 57.77 59.70
C ALA A 209 3.48 58.80 58.96
N ALA A 210 3.86 59.23 57.76
CA ALA A 210 3.20 60.32 57.04
C ALA A 210 2.92 59.97 55.57
N ALA A 211 1.64 60.00 55.18
CA ALA A 211 1.24 60.02 53.78
C ALA A 211 1.70 61.33 53.11
N GLN A 212 2.00 61.30 51.82
CA GLN A 212 2.38 62.48 51.05
C GLN A 212 1.35 62.72 49.96
N THR A 213 0.83 63.95 49.87
CA THR A 213 -0.24 64.30 48.93
C THR A 213 0.16 65.50 48.08
N LEU A 214 -0.10 65.39 46.77
CA LEU A 214 0.00 66.47 45.79
C LEU A 214 -1.38 66.77 45.22
N GLU A 215 -1.79 68.02 45.27
CA GLU A 215 -2.99 68.51 44.60
C GLU A 215 -2.59 69.49 43.50
N LEU A 216 -3.03 69.22 42.27
CA LEU A 216 -2.84 70.07 41.10
C LEU A 216 -4.20 70.64 40.67
N GLY A 217 -4.33 71.97 40.71
CA GLY A 217 -5.49 72.70 40.20
C GLY A 217 -5.32 73.05 38.71
N GLY A 218 -6.42 73.08 37.95
CA GLY A 218 -6.36 73.23 36.48
C GLY A 218 -5.77 72.01 35.77
N PHE A 219 -5.82 70.83 36.38
CA PHE A 219 -5.28 69.60 35.82
C PHE A 219 -6.00 69.18 34.52
N VAL A 220 -5.23 68.99 33.46
CA VAL A 220 -5.68 68.43 32.18
C VAL A 220 -4.61 67.46 31.69
N ASN A 221 -5.02 66.29 31.22
CA ASN A 221 -4.18 65.31 30.54
C ASN A 221 -5.03 64.64 29.44
N ALA A 222 -5.17 65.33 28.31
CA ALA A 222 -6.02 64.90 27.20
C ALA A 222 -5.26 64.95 25.87
N ASP A 223 -5.47 63.95 25.02
CA ASP A 223 -4.99 63.93 23.64
C ASP A 223 -6.13 64.33 22.69
N ALA A 224 -5.98 65.47 22.00
CA ALA A 224 -6.97 65.99 21.06
C ALA A 224 -6.98 65.25 19.70
N THR A 225 -6.08 64.29 19.49
CA THR A 225 -5.92 63.57 18.22
C THR A 225 -6.64 62.21 18.17
N LEU A 226 -7.09 61.68 19.31
CA LEU A 226 -7.85 60.43 19.38
C LEU A 226 -9.28 60.62 18.85
N THR A 227 -9.68 59.80 17.89
CA THR A 227 -11.05 59.80 17.34
C THR A 227 -12.08 59.38 18.38
N ALA A 228 -13.26 60.00 18.37
CA ALA A 228 -14.31 59.64 19.31
C ALA A 228 -14.78 58.19 19.11
N ASP A 229 -14.86 57.39 20.19
CA ASP A 229 -15.40 56.03 20.14
C ASP A 229 -16.87 56.00 20.57
N ARG A 230 -17.74 56.52 19.70
CA ARG A 230 -19.19 56.59 19.91
C ARG A 230 -19.94 56.41 18.60
N LEU A 231 -21.23 56.11 18.69
CA LEU A 231 -22.10 56.09 17.52
C LEU A 231 -22.21 57.51 16.92
N ASN A 232 -21.88 57.66 15.64
CA ASN A 232 -22.17 58.83 14.84
C ASN A 232 -23.41 58.56 13.97
N GLU A 233 -24.58 59.06 14.38
CA GLU A 233 -25.84 58.87 13.66
C GLU A 233 -25.85 59.51 12.26
N SER A 234 -24.92 60.44 11.98
CA SER A 234 -24.79 61.10 10.67
C SER A 234 -23.90 60.33 9.69
N LEU A 235 -23.23 59.26 10.13
CA LEU A 235 -22.37 58.42 9.30
C LEU A 235 -23.07 57.09 8.98
N SER A 236 -23.23 56.78 7.69
CA SER A 236 -23.89 55.55 7.26
C SER A 236 -22.97 54.33 7.30
N ALA A 237 -23.57 53.15 7.51
CA ALA A 237 -22.89 51.88 7.30
C ALA A 237 -22.58 51.69 5.79
N PRO A 238 -21.47 51.00 5.44
CA PRO A 238 -21.20 50.63 4.06
C PRO A 238 -22.32 49.75 3.49
N THR A 239 -22.65 49.97 2.22
CA THR A 239 -23.63 49.17 1.48
C THR A 239 -22.93 48.18 0.56
N ASN A 240 -23.67 47.16 0.09
CA ASN A 240 -23.17 46.12 -0.82
C ASN A 240 -21.99 45.30 -0.27
N LEU A 241 -21.99 44.99 1.03
CA LEU A 241 -21.10 43.98 1.57
C LEU A 241 -21.43 42.64 0.90
N ALA A 242 -20.49 42.09 0.14
CA ALA A 242 -20.67 40.88 -0.65
C ALA A 242 -19.43 39.98 -0.60
N ALA A 243 -19.64 38.69 -0.81
CA ALA A 243 -18.61 37.66 -1.01
C ALA A 243 -18.82 37.01 -2.40
N PRO A 244 -18.13 37.48 -3.46
CA PRO A 244 -18.35 36.95 -4.81
C PRO A 244 -17.85 35.50 -4.92
N GLU A 245 -18.72 34.59 -5.37
CA GLU A 245 -18.43 33.15 -5.45
C GLU A 245 -17.33 32.80 -6.48
N ASP A 246 -17.20 33.58 -7.55
CA ASP A 246 -16.27 33.34 -8.66
C ASP A 246 -14.78 33.52 -8.30
N VAL A 247 -14.51 34.23 -7.20
CA VAL A 247 -13.17 34.43 -6.64
C VAL A 247 -12.99 33.80 -5.26
N THR A 248 -14.02 33.08 -4.79
CA THR A 248 -13.94 32.31 -3.54
C THR A 248 -13.18 31.02 -3.81
N THR A 249 -12.22 30.71 -2.94
CA THR A 249 -11.39 29.49 -3.03
C THR A 249 -11.71 28.59 -1.85
N PRO A 250 -11.22 27.33 -1.83
CA PRO A 250 -11.37 26.47 -0.66
C PRO A 250 -10.75 27.03 0.62
N THR A 251 -9.77 27.94 0.51
CA THR A 251 -9.04 28.51 1.67
C THR A 251 -9.25 30.01 1.85
N SER A 252 -10.08 30.66 1.01
CA SER A 252 -10.28 32.10 1.13
C SER A 252 -11.63 32.61 0.66
N ILE A 253 -12.16 33.61 1.37
CA ILE A 253 -13.35 34.37 0.99
C ILE A 253 -12.92 35.82 0.74
N LYS A 254 -13.14 36.33 -0.47
CA LYS A 254 -12.95 37.76 -0.78
C LYS A 254 -14.22 38.53 -0.48
N LEU A 255 -14.10 39.59 0.32
CA LEU A 255 -15.16 40.53 0.67
C LEU A 255 -14.98 41.84 -0.08
N THR A 256 -16.09 42.44 -0.51
CA THR A 256 -16.12 43.77 -1.14
C THR A 256 -17.26 44.60 -0.55
N TRP A 257 -17.10 45.92 -0.44
CA TRP A 257 -18.16 46.85 -0.03
C TRP A 257 -18.01 48.23 -0.69
N GLY A 258 -19.09 49.01 -0.70
CA GLY A 258 -19.08 50.38 -1.22
C GLY A 258 -18.44 51.37 -0.24
N LYS A 259 -17.61 52.28 -0.74
CA LYS A 259 -17.11 53.40 0.08
C LYS A 259 -18.24 54.34 0.49
N VAL A 260 -18.17 54.84 1.72
CA VAL A 260 -19.12 55.78 2.33
C VAL A 260 -18.55 57.19 2.34
N ASP A 261 -19.31 58.17 1.85
CA ASP A 261 -18.93 59.58 1.91
C ASP A 261 -18.82 60.06 3.37
N GLY A 262 -17.74 60.78 3.69
CA GLY A 262 -17.42 61.19 5.06
C GLY A 262 -16.82 60.10 5.97
N ALA A 263 -16.63 58.86 5.48
CA ALA A 263 -15.83 57.85 6.15
C ALA A 263 -14.34 58.05 5.85
N THR A 264 -13.49 57.80 6.85
CA THR A 264 -12.02 57.86 6.73
C THR A 264 -11.35 56.50 6.94
N SER A 265 -12.11 55.55 7.49
CA SER A 265 -11.71 54.16 7.67
C SER A 265 -12.94 53.28 7.89
N TYR A 266 -12.75 51.97 7.95
CA TYR A 266 -13.78 50.98 8.23
C TYR A 266 -13.33 50.00 9.32
N ASP A 267 -14.30 49.47 10.06
CA ASP A 267 -14.12 48.28 10.88
C ASP A 267 -14.85 47.10 10.22
N LEU A 268 -14.17 45.96 10.14
CA LEU A 268 -14.72 44.68 9.70
C LEU A 268 -14.88 43.76 10.91
N LYS A 269 -16.08 43.22 11.10
CA LYS A 269 -16.34 42.17 12.08
C LYS A 269 -16.35 40.82 11.37
N VAL A 270 -15.43 39.94 11.74
CA VAL A 270 -15.33 38.56 11.25
C VAL A 270 -15.59 37.63 12.42
N ASP A 271 -16.64 36.82 12.34
CA ASP A 271 -17.00 35.82 13.36
C ASP A 271 -17.02 36.38 14.79
N GLY A 272 -17.55 37.61 14.93
CA GLY A 272 -17.67 38.33 16.20
C GLY A 272 -16.46 39.18 16.59
N THR A 273 -15.30 39.01 15.95
CA THR A 273 -14.07 39.77 16.23
C THR A 273 -13.97 40.99 15.33
N VAL A 274 -13.63 42.16 15.89
CA VAL A 274 -13.58 43.43 15.15
C VAL A 274 -12.14 43.78 14.78
N PHE A 275 -11.92 44.05 13.50
CA PHE A 275 -10.65 44.46 12.91
C PHE A 275 -10.79 45.84 12.27
N ALA A 276 -9.83 46.72 12.47
CA ALA A 276 -9.73 47.96 11.71
C ALA A 276 -9.08 47.65 10.35
N VAL A 277 -9.74 48.00 9.24
CA VAL A 277 -9.27 47.70 7.87
C VAL A 277 -8.89 48.95 7.09
N GLY A 278 -8.73 50.09 7.76
CA GLY A 278 -8.35 51.36 7.13
C GLY A 278 -9.37 51.83 6.10
N ASP A 279 -8.93 52.55 5.06
CA ASP A 279 -9.77 53.06 3.95
C ASP A 279 -9.94 52.02 2.80
N ALA A 280 -9.88 50.72 3.13
CA ALA A 280 -10.07 49.65 2.16
C ALA A 280 -11.54 49.53 1.72
N ALA A 281 -11.76 49.06 0.48
CA ALA A 281 -13.08 48.70 -0.05
C ALA A 281 -13.22 47.19 -0.30
N GLU A 282 -12.17 46.42 0.01
CA GLU A 282 -12.12 44.97 -0.10
C GLU A 282 -11.23 44.38 0.98
N PHE A 283 -11.45 43.11 1.31
CA PHE A 283 -10.66 42.33 2.25
C PHE A 283 -10.70 40.86 1.87
N THR A 284 -9.57 40.14 1.94
CA THR A 284 -9.54 38.70 1.72
C THR A 284 -9.31 37.99 3.04
N HIS A 285 -10.29 37.19 3.47
CA HIS A 285 -10.15 36.29 4.61
C HIS A 285 -9.47 35.00 4.13
N THR A 286 -8.22 34.77 4.51
CA THR A 286 -7.40 33.62 4.10
C THR A 286 -7.32 32.55 5.19
N ASP A 287 -6.60 31.46 4.89
CA ASP A 287 -6.29 30.38 5.84
C ASP A 287 -7.55 29.70 6.41
N LEU A 288 -8.58 29.62 5.57
CA LEU A 288 -9.86 28.99 5.90
C LEU A 288 -9.78 27.48 5.72
N ALA A 289 -10.49 26.76 6.58
CA ALA A 289 -10.79 25.36 6.32
C ALA A 289 -11.71 25.24 5.07
N TYR A 290 -11.64 24.11 4.38
CA TYR A 290 -12.50 23.86 3.22
C TYR A 290 -13.98 23.82 3.63
N ASN A 291 -14.86 24.41 2.81
CA ASN A 291 -16.30 24.49 3.05
C ASN A 291 -16.69 25.01 4.46
N SER A 292 -15.92 25.95 5.01
CA SER A 292 -16.19 26.54 6.33
C SER A 292 -17.10 27.76 6.22
N LYS A 293 -18.06 27.85 7.14
CA LYS A 293 -19.02 28.96 7.21
C LYS A 293 -18.47 30.11 8.05
N HIS A 294 -18.58 31.33 7.52
CA HIS A 294 -18.13 32.57 8.17
C HIS A 294 -19.18 33.67 8.11
N THR A 295 -19.12 34.59 9.08
CA THR A 295 -20.03 35.73 9.22
C THR A 295 -19.29 37.06 9.21
N TYR A 296 -19.84 38.03 8.48
CA TYR A 296 -19.22 39.32 8.22
C TYR A 296 -20.17 40.48 8.46
N GLN A 297 -19.68 41.55 9.08
CA GLN A 297 -20.33 42.87 9.11
C GLN A 297 -19.28 43.96 8.92
N ILE A 298 -19.66 45.09 8.33
CA ILE A 298 -18.77 46.23 8.12
C ILE A 298 -19.43 47.50 8.68
N ARG A 299 -18.63 48.43 9.22
CA ARG A 299 -19.08 49.77 9.61
C ARG A 299 -18.05 50.84 9.24
N SER A 300 -18.50 52.07 9.05
CA SER A 300 -17.67 53.24 8.72
C SER A 300 -17.15 53.92 9.99
N ARG A 301 -15.98 54.57 9.90
CA ARG A 301 -15.39 55.39 10.97
C ARG A 301 -14.90 56.76 10.46
N ASN A 302 -15.08 57.78 11.28
CA ASN A 302 -14.47 59.11 11.12
C ASN A 302 -14.15 59.76 12.48
N ALA A 303 -13.66 61.00 12.46
CA ALA A 303 -13.24 61.70 13.69
C ALA A 303 -14.35 61.85 14.74
N GLU A 304 -15.62 61.84 14.33
CA GLU A 304 -16.78 62.05 15.20
C GLU A 304 -17.34 60.75 15.82
N GLY A 305 -16.98 59.58 15.27
CA GLY A 305 -17.51 58.28 15.71
C GLY A 305 -17.51 57.18 14.65
N TYR A 306 -18.21 56.09 14.96
CA TYR A 306 -18.49 54.96 14.08
C TYR A 306 -19.97 54.92 13.64
N SER A 307 -20.27 54.36 12.47
CA SER A 307 -21.66 54.09 12.04
C SER A 307 -22.25 52.87 12.76
N ALA A 308 -23.55 52.63 12.56
CA ALA A 308 -24.13 51.30 12.80
C ALA A 308 -23.40 50.22 11.96
N TRP A 309 -23.51 48.96 12.36
CA TRP A 309 -23.06 47.82 11.55
C TRP A 309 -23.97 47.63 10.33
N SER A 310 -23.41 47.15 9.23
CA SER A 310 -24.19 46.58 8.13
C SER A 310 -25.00 45.36 8.59
N ASP A 311 -25.91 44.90 7.74
CA ASP A 311 -26.51 43.57 7.87
C ASP A 311 -25.41 42.49 7.88
N VAL A 312 -25.72 41.34 8.49
CA VAL A 312 -24.83 40.18 8.54
C VAL A 312 -24.78 39.53 7.16
N LEU A 313 -23.58 39.39 6.61
CA LEU A 313 -23.31 38.55 5.44
C LEU A 313 -22.80 37.19 5.94
N GLU A 314 -23.43 36.11 5.50
CA GLU A 314 -22.91 34.74 5.66
C GLU A 314 -22.30 34.27 4.34
N ALA A 315 -21.11 33.67 4.39
CA ALA A 315 -20.47 33.08 3.22
C ALA A 315 -19.63 31.84 3.61
N ASN A 316 -19.44 30.93 2.66
CA ASN A 316 -18.61 29.74 2.84
C ASN A 316 -17.36 29.82 1.96
N SER A 317 -16.26 29.22 2.40
CA SER A 317 -15.17 28.87 1.48
C SER A 317 -15.65 27.78 0.51
N ALA A 318 -14.96 27.60 -0.61
CA ALA A 318 -15.35 26.60 -1.60
C ALA A 318 -15.18 25.15 -1.07
N LEU A 319 -15.80 24.19 -1.75
CA LEU A 319 -15.66 22.77 -1.45
C LEU A 319 -14.20 22.32 -1.57
N ASP A 320 -13.86 21.27 -0.85
CA ASP A 320 -12.58 20.58 -0.99
C ASP A 320 -12.35 20.17 -2.48
N PRO A 321 -11.24 20.62 -3.10
CA PRO A 321 -10.92 20.28 -4.49
C PRO A 321 -10.62 18.79 -4.66
N TRP A 322 -10.18 18.10 -3.60
CA TRP A 322 -9.82 16.69 -3.61
C TRP A 322 -10.95 15.77 -3.16
N ARG A 323 -12.15 16.27 -2.82
CA ARG A 323 -13.29 15.47 -2.33
C ARG A 323 -13.70 14.31 -3.24
N ASN A 324 -13.36 14.41 -4.52
CA ASN A 324 -13.66 13.41 -5.54
C ASN A 324 -12.43 12.65 -6.02
N VAL A 325 -11.26 12.86 -5.43
CA VAL A 325 -10.06 12.06 -5.69
C VAL A 325 -9.95 11.05 -4.55
N PRO A 326 -10.20 9.75 -4.80
CA PRO A 326 -10.04 8.73 -3.76
C PRO A 326 -8.57 8.57 -3.37
N ASP A 327 -8.31 8.19 -2.11
CA ASP A 327 -6.97 7.85 -1.66
C ASP A 327 -6.54 6.50 -2.23
N ALA A 328 -5.33 6.42 -2.78
CA ALA A 328 -4.74 5.17 -3.23
C ALA A 328 -4.40 4.25 -2.04
N GLU A 329 -4.78 2.97 -2.12
CA GLU A 329 -4.36 1.98 -1.11
C GLU A 329 -2.97 1.43 -1.41
N GLN A 330 -2.66 1.19 -2.68
CA GLN A 330 -1.34 0.76 -3.15
C GLN A 330 -0.98 1.42 -4.48
N ILE A 331 0.29 1.80 -4.61
CA ILE A 331 0.86 2.36 -5.84
C ILE A 331 2.08 1.50 -6.21
N THR A 332 2.10 0.98 -7.44
CA THR A 332 3.19 0.15 -7.96
C THR A 332 3.76 0.77 -9.23
N TRP A 333 5.08 0.88 -9.31
CA TRP A 333 5.81 1.33 -10.50
C TRP A 333 6.76 0.22 -10.97
N GLU A 334 6.66 -0.15 -12.25
CA GLU A 334 7.49 -1.21 -12.85
C GLU A 334 8.87 -0.73 -13.32
N GLY A 335 9.04 0.58 -13.49
CA GLY A 335 10.28 1.17 -14.00
C GLY A 335 11.29 1.51 -12.91
N SER A 336 12.40 2.10 -13.33
CA SER A 336 13.39 2.67 -12.42
C SER A 336 12.96 4.05 -11.90
N LEU A 337 13.51 4.49 -10.77
CA LEU A 337 13.27 5.82 -10.19
C LEU A 337 14.51 6.69 -10.33
N TYR A 338 14.31 7.99 -10.61
CA TYR A 338 15.36 8.98 -10.50
C TYR A 338 15.44 9.44 -9.04
N GLY A 339 16.60 9.29 -8.40
CA GLY A 339 16.80 9.76 -7.01
C GLY A 339 15.74 9.27 -6.02
N SER A 340 15.13 10.20 -5.30
CA SER A 340 14.06 9.95 -4.31
C SER A 340 12.64 10.17 -4.85
N HIS A 341 12.47 10.30 -6.17
CA HIS A 341 11.22 10.71 -6.83
C HIS A 341 10.23 9.56 -7.00
N LYS A 342 9.84 8.96 -5.88
CA LYS A 342 8.95 7.79 -5.80
C LYS A 342 7.55 8.07 -6.37
N ALA A 343 6.84 7.00 -6.73
CA ALA A 343 5.55 7.07 -7.42
C ALA A 343 4.44 7.75 -6.60
N GLU A 344 4.53 7.71 -5.27
CA GLU A 344 3.59 8.33 -4.36
C GLU A 344 3.57 9.85 -4.45
N LEU A 345 4.65 10.48 -4.93
CA LEU A 345 4.70 11.93 -5.19
C LEU A 345 3.84 12.35 -6.38
N ALA A 346 3.28 11.41 -7.14
CA ALA A 346 2.28 11.72 -8.15
C ALA A 346 0.86 11.77 -7.59
N PHE A 347 0.65 11.48 -6.30
CA PHE A 347 -0.67 11.34 -5.68
C PHE A 347 -0.72 11.96 -4.27
N ASP A 348 0.17 12.92 -3.98
CA ASP A 348 0.32 13.53 -2.66
C ASP A 348 -0.51 14.81 -2.49
N HIS A 349 -1.28 15.19 -3.52
CA HIS A 349 -2.09 16.41 -3.57
C HIS A 349 -1.26 17.70 -3.46
N GLU A 350 0.01 17.65 -3.89
CA GLU A 350 0.94 18.76 -3.91
C GLU A 350 1.48 19.02 -5.32
N PHE A 351 1.12 20.15 -5.92
CA PHE A 351 1.70 20.57 -7.20
C PHE A 351 3.17 21.04 -7.02
N GLN A 352 4.13 20.13 -7.22
CA GLN A 352 5.55 20.48 -7.06
C GLN A 352 6.16 21.14 -8.31
N SER A 353 7.11 22.05 -8.11
CA SER A 353 7.84 22.75 -9.17
C SER A 353 9.02 21.93 -9.72
N GLY A 354 9.32 22.05 -11.00
CA GLY A 354 10.46 21.40 -11.64
C GLY A 354 10.35 19.87 -11.63
N ASP A 355 11.38 19.18 -11.15
CA ASP A 355 11.40 17.72 -11.00
C ASP A 355 10.94 17.22 -9.63
N GLY A 356 10.38 18.08 -8.76
CA GLY A 356 10.06 17.75 -7.37
C GLY A 356 9.09 16.57 -7.15
N GLY A 357 8.22 16.28 -8.12
CA GLY A 357 7.23 15.18 -8.05
C GLY A 357 7.80 13.80 -8.41
N PHE A 358 6.92 12.91 -8.88
CA PHE A 358 7.33 11.60 -9.39
C PHE A 358 8.23 11.74 -10.62
N HIS A 359 9.30 10.94 -10.69
CA HIS A 359 10.23 10.93 -11.82
C HIS A 359 10.91 9.56 -12.00
N SER A 360 10.77 8.97 -13.18
CA SER A 360 11.40 7.69 -13.53
C SER A 360 12.90 7.80 -13.82
N GLY A 361 13.63 6.68 -13.83
CA GLY A 361 15.09 6.60 -13.97
C GLY A 361 15.63 6.61 -15.42
N GLY A 362 14.76 6.65 -16.42
CA GLY A 362 15.08 6.88 -17.84
C GLY A 362 15.05 5.62 -18.67
N ASN A 363 14.59 5.74 -19.93
CA ASN A 363 14.26 4.61 -20.82
C ASN A 363 13.17 3.67 -20.26
N ASP A 364 12.26 4.18 -19.43
CA ASP A 364 11.15 3.41 -18.84
C ASP A 364 9.83 3.53 -19.63
N LEU A 365 9.89 3.90 -20.91
CA LEU A 365 8.69 3.86 -21.77
C LEU A 365 8.16 2.42 -21.84
N GLY A 366 6.83 2.28 -21.80
CA GLY A 366 6.17 0.98 -21.77
C GLY A 366 6.11 0.30 -20.40
N LYS A 367 6.64 0.91 -19.34
CA LYS A 367 6.52 0.44 -17.94
C LYS A 367 5.28 1.02 -17.28
N ALA A 368 4.56 0.21 -16.51
CA ALA A 368 3.30 0.61 -15.91
C ALA A 368 3.45 1.28 -14.53
N LEU A 369 2.67 2.35 -14.31
CA LEU A 369 2.29 2.87 -13.00
C LEU A 369 0.86 2.41 -12.69
N THR A 370 0.67 1.60 -11.66
CA THR A 370 -0.63 1.03 -11.29
C THR A 370 -1.04 1.49 -9.91
N VAL A 371 -2.28 1.95 -9.80
CA VAL A 371 -2.94 2.33 -8.55
C VAL A 371 -4.01 1.29 -8.24
N ASP A 372 -4.00 0.75 -7.03
CA ASP A 372 -5.11 -0.02 -6.45
C ASP A 372 -5.77 0.84 -5.37
N TYR A 373 -7.07 1.12 -5.54
CA TYR A 373 -7.87 1.88 -4.59
C TYR A 373 -8.52 1.04 -3.49
N GLY A 374 -8.35 -0.29 -3.50
CA GLY A 374 -8.99 -1.21 -2.57
C GLY A 374 -10.48 -1.47 -2.83
N ARG A 375 -11.16 -0.46 -3.38
CA ARG A 375 -12.57 -0.46 -3.76
C ARG A 375 -12.74 0.01 -5.19
N ALA A 376 -13.85 -0.36 -5.81
CA ALA A 376 -14.22 0.16 -7.10
C ALA A 376 -14.88 1.54 -6.97
N TYR A 377 -14.55 2.45 -7.87
CA TYR A 377 -15.13 3.79 -7.96
C TYR A 377 -15.68 4.00 -9.36
N LYS A 378 -16.84 4.65 -9.45
CA LYS A 378 -17.36 5.15 -10.72
C LYS A 378 -16.52 6.37 -11.13
N LEU A 379 -15.75 6.25 -12.21
CA LEU A 379 -14.76 7.25 -12.60
C LEU A 379 -15.38 8.35 -13.47
N ASP A 380 -14.98 9.59 -13.23
CA ASP A 380 -15.35 10.77 -14.02
C ASP A 380 -14.25 11.12 -15.03
N LYS A 381 -13.04 11.37 -14.54
CA LYS A 381 -11.86 11.73 -15.35
C LYS A 381 -10.56 11.40 -14.64
N LEU A 382 -9.47 11.34 -15.39
CA LEU A 382 -8.10 11.38 -14.89
C LEU A 382 -7.45 12.68 -15.37
N GLU A 383 -6.78 13.38 -14.47
CA GLU A 383 -5.96 14.54 -14.76
C GLU A 383 -4.50 14.21 -14.48
N TYR A 384 -3.65 14.44 -15.48
CA TYR A 384 -2.20 14.32 -15.39
C TYR A 384 -1.61 15.73 -15.47
N TYR A 385 -0.91 16.12 -14.42
CA TYR A 385 -0.18 17.37 -14.32
C TYR A 385 1.29 17.11 -14.59
N PRO A 386 1.82 17.56 -15.75
CA PRO A 386 3.25 17.49 -16.02
C PRO A 386 4.02 18.43 -15.08
N ARG A 387 5.35 18.33 -15.14
CA ARG A 387 6.24 19.36 -14.61
C ARG A 387 5.87 20.74 -15.17
N ASP A 388 5.97 21.77 -14.34
CA ASP A 388 5.70 23.18 -14.69
C ASP A 388 6.62 23.72 -15.81
N ASP A 389 7.77 23.08 -16.06
CA ASP A 389 8.71 23.40 -17.12
C ASP A 389 8.52 22.57 -18.41
N ALA A 390 7.57 21.64 -18.43
CA ALA A 390 7.38 20.65 -19.50
C ALA A 390 8.69 19.93 -19.92
N GLY A 391 9.58 19.70 -18.96
CA GLY A 391 10.92 19.14 -19.13
C GLY A 391 10.96 17.63 -19.37
N ASN A 392 12.05 16.97 -18.95
CA ASN A 392 12.17 15.52 -19.04
C ASN A 392 11.06 14.83 -18.26
N GLY A 393 10.42 13.85 -18.88
CA GLY A 393 9.33 13.08 -18.29
C GLY A 393 7.93 13.56 -18.63
N THR A 394 7.77 14.71 -19.31
CA THR A 394 6.47 15.15 -19.83
C THR A 394 5.95 14.16 -20.86
N VAL A 395 4.85 13.46 -20.52
CA VAL A 395 4.24 12.44 -21.37
C VAL A 395 3.47 13.09 -22.52
N THR A 396 3.70 12.63 -23.74
CA THR A 396 2.99 13.05 -24.96
C THR A 396 2.09 11.95 -25.51
N LYS A 397 2.30 10.68 -25.13
CA LYS A 397 1.39 9.58 -25.42
C LYS A 397 1.30 8.62 -24.22
N MET A 398 0.09 8.29 -23.79
CA MET A 398 -0.18 7.42 -22.64
C MET A 398 -1.21 6.36 -23.00
N ARG A 399 -1.02 5.12 -22.56
CA ARG A 399 -2.10 4.13 -22.47
C ARG A 399 -2.64 4.11 -21.05
N VAL A 400 -3.93 4.38 -20.89
CA VAL A 400 -4.65 4.33 -19.61
C VAL A 400 -5.56 3.12 -19.63
N GLU A 401 -5.46 2.30 -18.59
CA GLU A 401 -6.16 1.02 -18.47
C GLU A 401 -6.91 0.97 -17.14
N THR A 402 -8.14 0.48 -17.15
CA THR A 402 -9.00 0.36 -15.97
C THR A 402 -9.43 -1.08 -15.76
N SER A 403 -9.52 -1.51 -14.51
CA SER A 403 -9.94 -2.85 -14.14
C SER A 403 -10.69 -2.88 -12.81
N LEU A 404 -11.65 -3.78 -12.68
CA LEU A 404 -12.34 -4.07 -11.42
C LEU A 404 -11.62 -5.16 -10.61
N ASP A 405 -10.97 -6.12 -11.27
CA ASP A 405 -10.37 -7.31 -10.66
C ASP A 405 -8.83 -7.35 -10.72
N GLY A 406 -8.20 -6.46 -11.49
CA GLY A 406 -6.75 -6.38 -11.69
C GLY A 406 -6.21 -7.35 -12.74
N VAL A 407 -7.08 -8.15 -13.37
CA VAL A 407 -6.73 -9.18 -14.35
C VAL A 407 -7.26 -8.81 -15.73
N HIS A 408 -8.53 -8.41 -15.82
CA HIS A 408 -9.19 -8.01 -17.06
C HIS A 408 -9.15 -6.48 -17.18
N TRP A 409 -8.55 -5.98 -18.27
CA TRP A 409 -8.25 -4.55 -18.44
C TRP A 409 -8.93 -4.00 -19.69
N THR A 410 -9.65 -2.89 -19.53
CA THR A 410 -10.10 -2.05 -20.65
C THR A 410 -9.08 -0.95 -20.88
N SER A 411 -8.65 -0.76 -22.12
CA SER A 411 -7.57 0.20 -22.46
C SER A 411 -8.05 1.34 -23.36
N GLN A 412 -7.51 2.54 -23.13
CA GLN A 412 -7.59 3.67 -24.05
C GLN A 412 -6.20 4.33 -24.21
N GLU A 413 -5.85 4.73 -25.43
CA GLU A 413 -4.64 5.49 -25.70
C GLU A 413 -4.98 6.96 -25.96
N VAL A 414 -4.18 7.86 -25.39
CA VAL A 414 -4.34 9.31 -25.53
C VAL A 414 -3.03 9.96 -25.97
N ASP A 415 -3.14 10.95 -26.85
CA ASP A 415 -2.05 11.74 -27.39
C ASP A 415 -2.22 13.21 -27.01
N TRP A 416 -1.13 13.85 -26.56
CA TRP A 416 -1.13 15.23 -26.11
C TRP A 416 0.08 16.00 -26.67
N ALA A 417 -0.10 17.30 -26.89
CA ALA A 417 1.01 18.20 -27.14
C ALA A 417 1.96 18.26 -25.93
N ARG A 418 3.24 18.58 -26.17
CA ARG A 418 4.18 18.89 -25.08
C ARG A 418 3.88 20.29 -24.54
N SER A 419 3.30 20.36 -23.35
CA SER A 419 3.15 21.59 -22.56
C SER A 419 3.11 21.24 -21.07
N ALA A 420 3.17 22.28 -20.22
CA ALA A 420 3.01 22.18 -18.77
C ALA A 420 1.53 22.19 -18.35
N ASP A 421 0.60 22.30 -19.31
CA ASP A 421 -0.82 22.33 -19.02
C ASP A 421 -1.30 20.95 -18.54
N CYS A 422 -2.29 20.97 -17.65
CA CYS A 422 -3.02 19.77 -17.23
C CYS A 422 -3.57 19.03 -18.45
N LYS A 423 -3.44 17.70 -18.41
CA LYS A 423 -3.89 16.79 -19.47
C LYS A 423 -4.99 15.90 -18.92
N THR A 424 -6.10 15.78 -19.63
CA THR A 424 -7.28 15.07 -19.15
C THR A 424 -7.58 13.83 -19.99
N VAL A 425 -8.02 12.77 -19.31
CA VAL A 425 -8.65 11.59 -19.90
C VAL A 425 -10.06 11.49 -19.33
N ALA A 426 -11.08 11.47 -20.19
CA ALA A 426 -12.49 11.39 -19.77
C ALA A 426 -12.95 9.92 -19.64
N PHE A 427 -13.75 9.64 -18.61
CA PHE A 427 -14.49 8.38 -18.43
C PHE A 427 -16.02 8.59 -18.46
N ASP A 428 -16.47 9.84 -18.32
CA ASP A 428 -17.87 10.30 -18.40
C ASP A 428 -18.84 9.57 -17.45
N GLY A 429 -18.34 9.00 -16.35
CA GLY A 429 -19.16 8.22 -15.43
C GLY A 429 -19.67 6.91 -16.03
N THR A 430 -19.07 6.41 -17.11
CA THR A 430 -19.49 5.14 -17.73
C THR A 430 -18.58 3.97 -17.35
N VAL A 431 -17.43 4.28 -16.74
CA VAL A 431 -16.43 3.30 -16.32
C VAL A 431 -16.40 3.25 -14.80
N ALA A 432 -16.31 2.04 -14.24
CA ALA A 432 -15.91 1.85 -12.86
C ALA A 432 -14.60 1.07 -12.81
N ALA A 433 -13.74 1.40 -11.85
CA ALA A 433 -12.47 0.72 -11.67
C ALA A 433 -12.07 0.69 -10.20
N ARG A 434 -11.42 -0.40 -9.80
CA ARG A 434 -10.60 -0.48 -8.58
C ARG A 434 -9.14 -0.20 -8.90
N TYR A 435 -8.70 -0.64 -10.07
CA TYR A 435 -7.34 -0.47 -10.55
C TYR A 435 -7.29 0.47 -11.74
N VAL A 436 -6.33 1.39 -11.71
CA VAL A 436 -6.01 2.26 -12.85
C VAL A 436 -4.52 2.12 -13.16
N ARG A 437 -4.20 1.81 -14.40
CA ARG A 437 -2.84 1.61 -14.89
C ARG A 437 -2.51 2.62 -15.98
N MET A 438 -1.38 3.30 -15.84
CA MET A 438 -0.88 4.31 -16.77
C MET A 438 0.47 3.85 -17.33
N THR A 439 0.55 3.69 -18.65
CA THR A 439 1.75 3.26 -19.36
C THR A 439 2.20 4.35 -20.35
N PRO A 440 3.30 5.07 -20.10
CA PRO A 440 3.80 6.10 -21.00
C PRO A 440 4.37 5.44 -22.26
N LEU A 441 3.84 5.81 -23.43
CA LEU A 441 4.27 5.29 -24.73
C LEU A 441 5.21 6.26 -25.46
N ALA A 442 5.12 7.55 -25.16
CA ALA A 442 6.05 8.57 -25.64
C ALA A 442 6.14 9.75 -24.65
N SER A 443 7.35 10.27 -24.44
CA SER A 443 7.60 11.40 -23.54
C SER A 443 8.90 12.12 -23.88
N VAL A 444 9.13 13.26 -23.25
CA VAL A 444 10.41 13.99 -23.35
C VAL A 444 11.51 13.20 -22.63
N GLY A 445 12.57 12.85 -23.37
CA GLY A 445 13.75 12.19 -22.82
C GLY A 445 13.57 10.72 -22.44
N ASN A 446 12.45 10.08 -22.83
CA ASN A 446 12.09 8.71 -22.46
C ASN A 446 11.94 8.47 -20.93
N PHE A 447 11.55 9.51 -20.20
CA PHE A 447 11.22 9.45 -18.76
C PHE A 447 9.70 9.46 -18.55
N PHE A 448 9.22 9.14 -17.36
CA PHE A 448 7.87 9.49 -16.93
C PHE A 448 7.96 10.31 -15.66
N SER A 449 7.42 11.53 -15.69
CA SER A 449 7.32 12.39 -14.52
C SER A 449 5.93 12.98 -14.39
N ALA A 450 5.50 13.20 -13.15
CA ALA A 450 4.25 13.90 -12.84
C ALA A 450 4.49 14.85 -11.66
N SER A 451 3.94 16.05 -11.75
CA SER A 451 3.71 16.91 -10.59
C SER A 451 2.53 16.34 -9.78
N GLU A 452 1.46 15.94 -10.45
CA GLU A 452 0.31 15.32 -9.80
C GLU A 452 -0.45 14.45 -10.83
N ILE A 453 -1.15 13.44 -10.34
CA ILE A 453 -2.12 12.64 -11.07
C ILE A 453 -3.38 12.51 -10.20
N ALA A 454 -4.47 13.13 -10.64
CA ALA A 454 -5.74 13.10 -9.94
C ALA A 454 -6.76 12.26 -10.70
N ILE A 455 -7.23 11.16 -10.10
CA ILE A 455 -8.28 10.31 -10.68
C ILE A 455 -9.57 10.58 -9.93
N TYR A 456 -10.55 11.14 -10.63
CA TYR A 456 -11.79 11.59 -10.04
C TYR A 456 -12.86 10.51 -10.09
N LYS A 457 -13.52 10.27 -8.96
CA LYS A 457 -14.83 9.62 -8.91
C LYS A 457 -15.94 10.58 -9.32
N THR A 458 -17.05 10.07 -9.82
CA THR A 458 -18.26 10.86 -10.08
C THR A 458 -18.75 11.52 -8.78
N ASP A 459 -19.05 12.82 -8.83
CA ASP A 459 -19.50 13.57 -7.65
C ASP A 459 -20.77 12.93 -7.03
N GLY A 460 -20.81 12.87 -5.71
CA GLY A 460 -21.90 12.23 -4.97
C GLY A 460 -21.92 10.69 -5.00
N THR A 461 -20.91 10.02 -5.58
CA THR A 461 -20.73 8.57 -5.48
C THR A 461 -19.68 8.19 -4.44
N ASP A 462 -19.82 7.00 -3.85
CA ASP A 462 -18.87 6.39 -2.91
C ASP A 462 -18.20 5.17 -3.54
N GLY A 463 -17.08 4.72 -2.94
CA GLY A 463 -16.42 3.48 -3.33
C GLY A 463 -17.23 2.24 -2.93
N PHE A 464 -17.36 1.28 -3.83
CA PHE A 464 -18.11 0.03 -3.65
C PHE A 464 -17.22 -1.21 -3.67
N ALA A 465 -17.68 -2.29 -3.05
CA ALA A 465 -16.99 -3.57 -3.05
C ALA A 465 -17.08 -4.21 -4.45
N VAL A 466 -15.96 -4.70 -4.98
CA VAL A 466 -15.95 -5.50 -6.22
C VAL A 466 -16.79 -6.75 -5.99
N GLY A 467 -17.77 -6.99 -6.87
CA GLY A 467 -18.81 -8.00 -6.69
C GLY A 467 -20.13 -7.50 -6.09
N SER A 468 -20.24 -6.22 -5.68
CA SER A 468 -21.52 -5.62 -5.32
C SER A 468 -22.24 -5.07 -6.56
N ASN A 469 -23.23 -5.81 -7.05
CA ASN A 469 -24.09 -5.38 -8.16
C ASN A 469 -25.14 -4.31 -7.74
N LEU A 470 -25.14 -3.89 -6.47
CA LEU A 470 -25.91 -2.74 -5.97
C LEU A 470 -25.01 -1.52 -5.68
N ASN A 471 -23.73 -1.59 -6.08
CA ASN A 471 -22.70 -0.58 -5.89
C ASN A 471 -22.61 -0.10 -4.42
N LYS A 472 -22.60 -1.06 -3.49
CA LYS A 472 -22.51 -0.81 -2.04
C LYS A 472 -21.08 -1.01 -1.53
N ALA A 473 -20.75 -0.31 -0.46
CA ALA A 473 -19.44 -0.41 0.21
C ALA A 473 -19.10 -1.84 0.70
N THR A 474 -20.10 -2.68 0.93
CA THR A 474 -19.97 -4.08 1.36
C THR A 474 -21.01 -4.93 0.63
N ILE A 475 -20.64 -6.18 0.31
CA ILE A 475 -21.56 -7.16 -0.27
C ILE A 475 -22.58 -7.61 0.78
N SER A 476 -23.84 -7.74 0.37
CA SER A 476 -24.99 -8.03 1.24
C SER A 476 -25.92 -9.07 0.63
N ASP A 477 -26.91 -9.54 1.41
CA ASP A 477 -27.99 -10.40 0.91
C ASP A 477 -28.82 -9.74 -0.21
N GLY A 478 -28.81 -8.42 -0.30
CA GLY A 478 -29.40 -7.68 -1.42
C GLY A 478 -28.69 -7.99 -2.74
N ASP A 479 -27.35 -7.99 -2.72
CA ASP A 479 -26.53 -8.31 -3.89
C ASP A 479 -26.72 -9.76 -4.33
N TYR A 480 -26.74 -10.69 -3.35
CA TYR A 480 -27.05 -12.10 -3.59
C TYR A 480 -28.43 -12.28 -4.23
N SER A 481 -29.46 -11.63 -3.68
CA SER A 481 -30.83 -11.71 -4.22
C SER A 481 -30.90 -11.16 -5.65
N ASN A 482 -30.19 -10.06 -5.92
CA ASN A 482 -30.10 -9.49 -7.27
C ASN A 482 -29.38 -10.43 -8.24
N MET A 483 -28.23 -10.99 -7.85
CA MET A 483 -27.47 -11.95 -8.65
C MET A 483 -28.34 -13.15 -9.04
N LYS A 484 -29.07 -13.73 -8.07
CA LYS A 484 -29.94 -14.91 -8.30
C LYS A 484 -31.04 -14.67 -9.34
N ASN A 485 -31.47 -13.42 -9.53
CA ASN A 485 -32.50 -13.06 -10.51
C ASN A 485 -31.98 -13.04 -11.96
N TYR A 486 -30.67 -12.89 -12.14
CA TYR A 486 -30.07 -12.61 -13.44
C TYR A 486 -28.99 -13.63 -13.87
N LEU A 487 -28.91 -14.78 -13.19
CA LEU A 487 -27.95 -15.83 -13.50
C LEU A 487 -27.98 -16.22 -15.00
N GLY A 488 -26.81 -16.21 -15.65
CA GLY A 488 -26.60 -16.66 -17.02
C GLY A 488 -27.18 -15.74 -18.08
N LEU A 489 -27.42 -14.47 -17.77
CA LEU A 489 -27.70 -13.49 -18.81
C LEU A 489 -26.47 -13.29 -19.68
N GLU A 490 -26.69 -13.21 -20.99
CA GLU A 490 -25.65 -12.95 -21.97
C GLU A 490 -26.01 -11.70 -22.78
N ASN A 491 -25.00 -11.00 -23.28
CA ASN A 491 -25.15 -9.87 -24.19
C ASN A 491 -25.54 -10.34 -25.62
N ARG A 492 -26.61 -11.14 -25.70
CA ARG A 492 -27.10 -11.82 -26.91
C ARG A 492 -28.62 -11.84 -26.89
N GLU A 493 -29.24 -11.68 -28.06
CA GLU A 493 -30.71 -11.65 -28.16
C GLU A 493 -31.34 -13.00 -27.74
N PRO A 494 -32.34 -12.99 -26.83
CA PRO A 494 -33.16 -11.84 -26.42
C PRO A 494 -32.73 -11.12 -25.12
N ASP A 495 -31.60 -11.48 -24.53
CA ASP A 495 -31.18 -11.02 -23.21
C ASP A 495 -30.47 -9.66 -23.24
N THR A 496 -29.96 -9.20 -24.39
CA THR A 496 -29.20 -7.95 -24.59
C THR A 496 -29.73 -6.75 -23.77
N PRO A 497 -31.05 -6.41 -23.79
CA PRO A 497 -31.54 -5.25 -23.06
C PRO A 497 -31.47 -5.42 -21.54
N THR A 498 -31.74 -6.62 -21.04
CA THR A 498 -31.67 -6.94 -19.61
C THR A 498 -30.23 -7.02 -19.15
N PHE A 499 -29.35 -7.63 -19.95
CA PHE A 499 -27.90 -7.66 -19.68
C PHE A 499 -27.34 -6.24 -19.55
N GLY A 500 -27.66 -5.35 -20.51
CA GLY A 500 -27.22 -3.96 -20.47
C GLY A 500 -27.67 -3.26 -19.17
N SER A 501 -28.96 -3.32 -18.86
CA SER A 501 -29.53 -2.57 -17.74
C SER A 501 -29.31 -3.16 -16.34
N GLN A 502 -29.04 -4.47 -16.21
CA GLN A 502 -28.93 -5.16 -14.92
C GLN A 502 -27.54 -5.68 -14.60
N ILE A 503 -26.70 -5.91 -15.62
CA ILE A 503 -25.35 -6.46 -15.44
C ILE A 503 -24.32 -5.38 -15.76
N ARG A 504 -24.31 -4.87 -17.00
CA ARG A 504 -23.29 -3.92 -17.46
C ARG A 504 -23.38 -2.58 -16.73
N ASP A 505 -24.57 -1.96 -16.66
CA ASP A 505 -24.77 -0.66 -16.00
C ASP A 505 -24.54 -0.73 -14.46
N HIS A 506 -24.46 -1.95 -13.92
CA HIS A 506 -24.17 -2.27 -12.52
C HIS A 506 -22.74 -2.80 -12.31
N PHE A 507 -21.89 -2.79 -13.35
CA PHE A 507 -20.49 -3.24 -13.31
C PHE A 507 -20.33 -4.68 -12.79
N ALA A 508 -21.29 -5.55 -13.12
CA ALA A 508 -21.33 -6.92 -12.61
C ALA A 508 -20.72 -7.96 -13.56
N ASP A 509 -20.43 -7.60 -14.82
CA ASP A 509 -19.58 -8.38 -15.73
C ASP A 509 -18.13 -7.94 -15.51
N LEU A 510 -17.40 -8.71 -14.70
CA LEU A 510 -16.08 -8.34 -14.18
C LEU A 510 -14.95 -8.70 -15.15
N ASN A 511 -15.14 -9.73 -15.98
CA ASN A 511 -14.16 -10.15 -16.98
C ASN A 511 -14.45 -9.59 -18.39
N ASP A 512 -15.54 -8.83 -18.55
CA ASP A 512 -15.99 -8.19 -19.80
C ASP A 512 -16.17 -9.19 -20.95
N ASN A 513 -16.57 -10.43 -20.61
CA ASN A 513 -16.81 -11.49 -21.60
C ASN A 513 -18.24 -11.42 -22.20
N GLY A 514 -19.08 -10.51 -21.71
CA GLY A 514 -20.46 -10.34 -22.15
C GLY A 514 -21.42 -11.38 -21.59
N VAL A 515 -21.04 -12.11 -20.54
CA VAL A 515 -21.84 -13.16 -19.91
C VAL A 515 -21.76 -13.01 -18.40
N TYR A 516 -22.90 -12.98 -17.72
CA TYR A 516 -22.93 -13.04 -16.26
C TYR A 516 -22.77 -14.51 -15.84
N ASP A 517 -21.57 -14.89 -15.40
CA ASP A 517 -21.19 -16.29 -15.15
C ASP A 517 -20.50 -16.52 -13.79
N VAL A 518 -19.95 -17.73 -13.61
CA VAL A 518 -19.33 -18.14 -12.35
C VAL A 518 -18.16 -17.24 -11.95
N TYR A 519 -17.44 -16.67 -12.91
CA TYR A 519 -16.37 -15.71 -12.65
C TYR A 519 -16.92 -14.53 -11.87
N ASP A 520 -18.00 -13.93 -12.36
CA ASP A 520 -18.63 -12.76 -11.73
C ASP A 520 -19.28 -13.10 -10.40
N TYR A 521 -20.02 -14.22 -10.35
CA TYR A 521 -20.69 -14.66 -9.14
C TYR A 521 -19.70 -14.88 -8.01
N SER A 522 -18.48 -15.35 -8.33
CA SER A 522 -17.48 -15.71 -7.34
C SER A 522 -17.12 -14.53 -6.43
N PHE A 523 -17.04 -13.31 -6.96
CA PHE A 523 -16.76 -12.10 -6.18
C PHE A 523 -17.89 -11.78 -5.21
N THR A 524 -19.14 -11.87 -5.69
CA THR A 524 -20.33 -11.69 -4.85
C THR A 524 -20.35 -12.78 -3.76
N MET A 525 -20.22 -14.04 -4.15
CA MET A 525 -20.34 -15.20 -3.27
C MET A 525 -19.24 -15.26 -2.22
N ALA A 526 -17.99 -14.95 -2.59
CA ALA A 526 -16.86 -14.91 -1.68
C ALA A 526 -16.96 -13.77 -0.65
N GLY A 527 -17.63 -12.66 -1.00
CA GLY A 527 -17.83 -11.51 -0.10
C GLY A 527 -19.02 -11.61 0.85
N LEU A 528 -19.94 -12.57 0.66
CA LEU A 528 -21.09 -12.77 1.54
C LEU A 528 -20.69 -13.26 2.95
N ASP A 529 -21.59 -13.07 3.91
CA ASP A 529 -21.49 -13.59 5.29
C ASP A 529 -20.19 -13.22 6.02
N GLY A 530 -19.66 -12.01 5.76
CA GLY A 530 -18.42 -11.50 6.35
C GLY A 530 -17.15 -11.87 5.57
N GLY A 531 -17.30 -12.40 4.36
CA GLY A 531 -16.21 -12.74 3.46
C GLY A 531 -15.56 -14.09 3.76
N THR A 532 -14.93 -14.67 2.74
CA THR A 532 -14.12 -15.88 2.91
C THR A 532 -12.87 -15.60 3.74
N LYS A 533 -12.52 -16.52 4.64
CA LYS A 533 -11.26 -16.50 5.41
C LYS A 533 -10.28 -17.53 4.89
N GLN A 534 -10.69 -18.29 3.86
CA GLN A 534 -9.86 -19.27 3.19
C GLN A 534 -8.70 -18.57 2.47
N LYS A 535 -7.60 -19.30 2.28
CA LYS A 535 -6.39 -18.80 1.63
C LYS A 535 -5.82 -19.88 0.72
N GLY A 536 -4.95 -19.48 -0.19
CA GLY A 536 -4.25 -20.36 -1.12
C GLY A 536 -4.56 -20.00 -2.57
N LYS A 537 -3.55 -20.13 -3.43
CA LYS A 537 -3.70 -19.89 -4.87
C LYS A 537 -4.42 -21.07 -5.51
N VAL A 538 -5.32 -20.80 -6.44
CA VAL A 538 -5.99 -21.86 -7.20
C VAL A 538 -4.98 -22.57 -8.12
N ALA A 539 -5.16 -23.88 -8.27
CA ALA A 539 -4.34 -24.70 -9.16
C ALA A 539 -5.16 -25.88 -9.72
N GLY A 540 -4.64 -26.54 -10.76
CA GLY A 540 -5.26 -27.67 -11.44
C GLY A 540 -5.79 -27.29 -12.83
N SER A 541 -6.62 -28.16 -13.40
CA SER A 541 -7.32 -27.91 -14.66
C SER A 541 -8.79 -28.29 -14.60
N LEU A 542 -9.57 -27.75 -15.53
CA LEU A 542 -10.98 -28.07 -15.71
C LEU A 542 -11.23 -28.37 -17.20
N ALA A 543 -11.96 -29.43 -17.50
CA ALA A 543 -12.23 -29.86 -18.87
C ALA A 543 -13.69 -30.25 -19.07
N VAL A 544 -14.22 -29.94 -20.25
CA VAL A 544 -15.58 -30.33 -20.69
C VAL A 544 -15.47 -31.56 -21.59
N ILE A 545 -16.04 -32.68 -21.15
CA ILE A 545 -15.80 -34.01 -21.74
C ILE A 545 -17.13 -34.62 -22.19
N PRO A 546 -17.41 -34.67 -23.50
CA PRO A 546 -18.57 -35.41 -24.00
C PRO A 546 -18.34 -36.93 -23.90
N SER A 547 -19.43 -37.68 -23.66
CA SER A 547 -19.39 -39.14 -23.57
C SER A 547 -19.14 -39.84 -24.90
N LYS A 548 -19.34 -39.12 -26.01
CA LYS A 548 -19.02 -39.52 -27.38
C LYS A 548 -18.44 -38.33 -28.14
N THR A 549 -17.50 -38.58 -29.04
CA THR A 549 -16.96 -37.57 -29.97
C THR A 549 -17.70 -37.53 -31.30
N GLU A 550 -18.50 -38.57 -31.59
CA GLU A 550 -19.41 -38.67 -32.74
C GLU A 550 -20.74 -39.27 -32.28
N VAL A 551 -21.84 -38.78 -32.84
CA VAL A 551 -23.21 -39.17 -32.46
C VAL A 551 -24.05 -39.48 -33.69
N GLU A 552 -25.05 -40.35 -33.50
CA GLU A 552 -26.14 -40.56 -34.45
C GLU A 552 -27.38 -39.74 -34.03
N ALA A 553 -28.27 -39.46 -34.98
CA ALA A 553 -29.52 -38.77 -34.67
C ALA A 553 -30.35 -39.58 -33.64
N GLY A 554 -30.72 -38.93 -32.53
CA GLY A 554 -31.44 -39.53 -31.41
C GLY A 554 -30.56 -39.99 -30.26
N ASP A 555 -29.24 -40.04 -30.43
CA ASP A 555 -28.30 -40.36 -29.34
C ASP A 555 -28.43 -39.36 -28.18
N GLU A 556 -28.40 -39.85 -26.95
CA GLU A 556 -28.24 -39.03 -25.75
C GLU A 556 -26.80 -39.15 -25.26
N ILE A 557 -26.13 -38.02 -25.09
CA ILE A 557 -24.77 -37.94 -24.57
C ILE A 557 -24.77 -37.24 -23.21
N THR A 558 -23.85 -37.68 -22.34
CA THR A 558 -23.52 -36.97 -21.11
C THR A 558 -22.29 -36.10 -21.37
N VAL A 559 -22.32 -34.87 -20.87
CA VAL A 559 -21.19 -33.94 -20.92
C VAL A 559 -20.76 -33.71 -19.48
N ASP A 560 -19.55 -34.13 -19.14
CA ASP A 560 -18.99 -34.00 -17.79
C ASP A 560 -18.03 -32.81 -17.74
N VAL A 561 -18.05 -32.10 -16.62
CA VAL A 561 -17.01 -31.13 -16.25
C VAL A 561 -16.08 -31.83 -15.28
N TYR A 562 -14.81 -31.97 -15.65
CA TYR A 562 -13.82 -32.76 -14.93
C TYR A 562 -12.69 -31.88 -14.42
N ALA A 563 -12.49 -31.89 -13.10
CA ALA A 563 -11.40 -31.20 -12.45
C ALA A 563 -10.21 -32.16 -12.30
N ALA A 564 -9.00 -31.76 -12.67
CA ALA A 564 -7.78 -32.53 -12.47
C ALA A 564 -6.78 -31.77 -11.60
N ASP A 565 -6.30 -32.41 -10.54
CA ASP A 565 -5.37 -31.87 -9.54
C ASP A 565 -5.79 -30.49 -9.02
N ALA A 566 -7.10 -30.27 -8.92
CA ALA A 566 -7.68 -29.01 -8.50
C ALA A 566 -7.38 -28.76 -7.02
N LYS A 567 -6.93 -27.55 -6.70
CA LYS A 567 -6.57 -27.15 -5.33
C LYS A 567 -7.07 -25.76 -5.03
N ASN A 568 -7.46 -25.56 -3.78
CA ASN A 568 -7.94 -24.29 -3.24
C ASN A 568 -9.12 -23.68 -4.02
N VAL A 569 -9.99 -24.51 -4.59
CA VAL A 569 -11.09 -24.02 -5.43
C VAL A 569 -12.25 -23.54 -4.55
N ASN A 570 -12.59 -22.26 -4.67
CA ASN A 570 -13.71 -21.62 -3.99
C ASN A 570 -14.96 -21.54 -4.88
N ALA A 571 -14.77 -21.43 -6.19
CA ALA A 571 -15.83 -21.56 -7.19
C ALA A 571 -15.30 -22.24 -8.45
N LEU A 572 -16.17 -22.93 -9.19
CA LEU A 572 -15.86 -23.55 -10.47
C LEU A 572 -17.07 -23.59 -11.38
N GLY A 573 -16.82 -23.62 -12.68
CA GLY A 573 -17.91 -23.66 -13.65
C GLY A 573 -17.42 -23.70 -15.09
N ALA A 574 -18.37 -23.73 -16.02
CA ALA A 574 -18.12 -23.74 -17.44
C ALA A 574 -19.28 -23.12 -18.21
N LEU A 575 -18.97 -22.28 -19.18
CA LEU A 575 -19.88 -21.89 -20.26
C LEU A 575 -19.70 -22.89 -21.40
N VAL A 576 -20.70 -23.72 -21.67
CA VAL A 576 -20.66 -24.73 -22.74
C VAL A 576 -21.66 -24.39 -23.83
N ASN A 577 -21.15 -24.14 -25.03
CA ASN A 577 -21.95 -23.78 -26.18
C ASN A 577 -22.28 -25.00 -27.05
N PHE A 578 -23.49 -25.04 -27.61
CA PHE A 578 -23.92 -26.06 -28.57
C PHE A 578 -24.88 -25.48 -29.61
N LYS A 579 -24.95 -26.07 -30.79
CA LYS A 579 -25.88 -25.61 -31.84
C LYS A 579 -27.24 -26.29 -31.68
N SER A 580 -28.31 -25.51 -31.63
CA SER A 580 -29.69 -26.00 -31.42
C SER A 580 -30.28 -26.81 -32.59
N ASP A 581 -29.67 -26.73 -33.77
CA ASP A 581 -30.00 -27.59 -34.92
C ASP A 581 -29.34 -28.98 -34.81
N GLN A 582 -28.21 -29.10 -34.12
CA GLN A 582 -27.51 -30.35 -33.88
C GLN A 582 -27.91 -31.04 -32.58
N PHE A 583 -28.16 -30.27 -31.50
CA PHE A 583 -28.46 -30.81 -30.18
C PHE A 583 -29.71 -30.17 -29.54
N GLU A 584 -30.34 -30.94 -28.67
CA GLU A 584 -31.37 -30.52 -27.72
C GLU A 584 -30.84 -30.70 -26.30
N PHE A 585 -30.98 -29.69 -25.44
CA PHE A 585 -30.70 -29.86 -24.02
C PHE A 585 -31.76 -30.76 -23.37
N VAL A 586 -31.31 -31.75 -22.59
CA VAL A 586 -32.22 -32.59 -21.82
C VAL A 586 -32.59 -31.83 -20.54
N SER A 587 -33.86 -31.43 -20.41
CA SER A 587 -34.36 -30.67 -19.27
C SER A 587 -34.02 -31.33 -17.93
N GLU A 588 -33.71 -30.51 -16.92
CA GLU A 588 -33.38 -30.96 -15.55
C GLU A 588 -32.17 -31.90 -15.46
N SER A 589 -31.33 -31.98 -16.51
CA SER A 589 -30.17 -32.87 -16.53
C SER A 589 -28.91 -32.33 -15.88
N ILE A 590 -28.85 -31.03 -15.54
CA ILE A 590 -27.70 -30.45 -14.84
C ILE A 590 -27.57 -31.10 -13.46
N ALA A 591 -26.46 -31.81 -13.23
CA ALA A 591 -26.17 -32.50 -12.00
C ALA A 591 -24.85 -32.00 -11.41
N GLN A 592 -24.87 -31.69 -10.12
CA GLN A 592 -23.70 -31.38 -9.31
C GLN A 592 -23.15 -32.67 -8.69
N ASP A 593 -21.83 -32.88 -8.75
CA ASP A 593 -21.21 -33.98 -8.05
C ASP A 593 -21.13 -33.71 -6.54
N GLY A 594 -21.23 -34.77 -5.74
CA GLY A 594 -21.23 -34.61 -4.29
C GLY A 594 -19.91 -34.10 -3.70
N SER A 595 -18.80 -34.22 -4.43
CA SER A 595 -17.51 -33.62 -4.04
C SER A 595 -17.54 -32.09 -3.98
N THR A 596 -18.49 -31.45 -4.67
CA THR A 596 -18.71 -30.00 -4.63
C THR A 596 -19.99 -29.60 -3.89
N ALA A 597 -20.67 -30.52 -3.18
CA ALA A 597 -21.97 -30.26 -2.54
C ALA A 597 -21.98 -29.13 -1.49
N GLY A 598 -20.81 -28.68 -1.03
CA GLY A 598 -20.67 -27.50 -0.17
C GLY A 598 -20.84 -26.17 -0.93
N MET A 599 -20.68 -26.18 -2.24
CA MET A 599 -20.89 -25.04 -3.14
C MET A 599 -22.37 -24.95 -3.54
N GLU A 600 -22.86 -23.73 -3.65
CA GLU A 600 -24.22 -23.50 -4.16
C GLU A 600 -24.25 -23.68 -5.68
N ASN A 601 -25.26 -24.42 -6.18
CA ASN A 601 -25.51 -24.55 -7.60
C ASN A 601 -26.24 -23.30 -8.15
N LEU A 602 -25.51 -22.51 -8.93
CA LEU A 602 -25.95 -21.29 -9.61
C LEU A 602 -26.11 -21.49 -11.12
N SER A 603 -26.10 -22.73 -11.59
CA SER A 603 -26.13 -23.07 -13.01
C SER A 603 -27.46 -22.70 -13.68
N ARG A 604 -27.40 -22.33 -14.98
CA ARG A 604 -28.57 -22.01 -15.81
C ARG A 604 -28.38 -22.49 -17.24
N GLU A 605 -29.43 -23.05 -17.82
CA GLU A 605 -29.54 -23.31 -19.25
C GLU A 605 -30.10 -22.09 -19.99
N LYS A 606 -29.49 -21.77 -21.13
CA LYS A 606 -29.90 -20.67 -22.03
C LYS A 606 -30.09 -21.23 -23.44
N VAL A 607 -31.31 -21.71 -23.68
CA VAL A 607 -31.66 -22.54 -24.86
C VAL A 607 -32.59 -21.85 -25.85
N GLN A 608 -32.73 -20.52 -25.76
CA GLN A 608 -33.65 -19.71 -26.56
C GLN A 608 -32.94 -18.56 -27.31
N PHE A 609 -31.63 -18.62 -27.49
CA PHE A 609 -30.89 -17.58 -28.22
C PHE A 609 -31.23 -17.59 -29.71
N ALA A 610 -31.38 -16.39 -30.27
CA ALA A 610 -31.85 -16.19 -31.65
C ALA A 610 -30.84 -16.65 -32.72
N ASP A 611 -29.55 -16.62 -32.40
CA ASP A 611 -28.45 -17.05 -33.29
C ASP A 611 -28.28 -18.58 -33.37
N ARG A 612 -29.14 -19.33 -32.67
CA ARG A 612 -29.17 -20.80 -32.60
C ARG A 612 -27.98 -21.46 -31.90
N THR A 613 -27.08 -20.69 -31.31
CA THR A 613 -26.03 -21.18 -30.42
C THR A 613 -26.56 -21.10 -29.00
N GLN A 614 -26.74 -22.22 -28.33
CA GLN A 614 -27.28 -22.26 -26.98
C GLN A 614 -26.16 -22.46 -25.98
N THR A 615 -26.38 -22.02 -24.74
CA THR A 615 -25.35 -22.05 -23.70
C THR A 615 -25.87 -22.82 -22.49
N ILE A 616 -25.03 -23.66 -21.90
CA ILE A 616 -25.20 -24.15 -20.54
C ILE A 616 -24.17 -23.43 -19.67
N ASN A 617 -24.64 -22.55 -18.79
CA ASN A 617 -23.80 -21.90 -17.79
C ASN A 617 -23.79 -22.77 -16.53
N LEU A 618 -22.73 -23.55 -16.35
CA LEU A 618 -22.48 -24.30 -15.13
C LEU A 618 -21.74 -23.40 -14.16
N ALA A 619 -22.28 -23.24 -12.95
CA ALA A 619 -21.71 -22.36 -11.95
C ALA A 619 -21.93 -22.93 -10.54
N PHE A 620 -20.83 -23.15 -9.82
CA PHE A 620 -20.82 -23.65 -8.46
C PHE A 620 -19.88 -22.79 -7.62
N ALA A 621 -20.39 -22.15 -6.56
CA ALA A 621 -19.59 -21.24 -5.75
C ALA A 621 -19.87 -21.40 -4.26
N ASN A 622 -18.82 -21.32 -3.44
CA ASN A 622 -18.95 -21.23 -2.00
C ASN A 622 -19.50 -19.86 -1.59
N ARG A 623 -20.46 -19.86 -0.68
CA ARG A 623 -20.95 -18.66 0.00
C ARG A 623 -20.06 -18.34 1.21
N GLY A 624 -19.45 -17.16 1.25
CA GLY A 624 -18.57 -16.71 2.32
C GLY A 624 -17.41 -17.66 2.58
N ASP A 625 -17.19 -18.01 3.85
CA ASP A 625 -16.07 -18.86 4.32
C ASP A 625 -16.31 -20.38 4.10
N GLY A 626 -16.82 -20.74 2.93
CA GLY A 626 -17.06 -22.13 2.53
C GLY A 626 -15.78 -22.95 2.39
N LYS A 627 -15.89 -24.28 2.56
CA LYS A 627 -14.74 -25.20 2.43
C LYS A 627 -14.26 -25.26 0.99
N LEU A 628 -12.96 -25.07 0.77
CA LEU A 628 -12.35 -25.17 -0.56
C LEU A 628 -12.38 -26.61 -1.10
N TYR A 629 -12.69 -26.76 -2.38
CA TYR A 629 -12.57 -28.01 -3.10
C TYR A 629 -11.11 -28.30 -3.46
N ASN A 630 -10.69 -29.54 -3.21
CA ASN A 630 -9.39 -30.08 -3.54
C ASN A 630 -9.57 -31.52 -4.01
N GLY A 631 -9.26 -31.83 -5.26
CA GLY A 631 -9.49 -33.18 -5.80
C GLY A 631 -9.36 -33.31 -7.31
N THR A 632 -9.53 -34.55 -7.76
CA THR A 632 -9.52 -34.96 -9.16
C THR A 632 -10.77 -35.80 -9.41
N GLY A 633 -11.58 -35.45 -10.40
CA GLY A 633 -12.86 -36.12 -10.68
C GLY A 633 -13.85 -35.27 -11.46
N ALA A 634 -14.95 -35.89 -11.89
CA ALA A 634 -16.09 -35.17 -12.45
C ALA A 634 -16.79 -34.37 -11.33
N VAL A 635 -16.98 -33.07 -11.56
CA VAL A 635 -17.55 -32.13 -10.57
C VAL A 635 -18.98 -31.69 -10.93
N ALA A 636 -19.34 -31.78 -12.20
CA ALA A 636 -20.68 -31.53 -12.70
C ALA A 636 -20.93 -32.27 -14.01
N SER A 637 -22.18 -32.44 -14.39
CA SER A 637 -22.56 -33.00 -15.68
C SER A 637 -23.90 -32.46 -16.17
N PHE A 638 -24.17 -32.62 -17.47
CA PHE A 638 -25.49 -32.42 -18.06
C PHE A 638 -25.66 -33.32 -19.28
N LYS A 639 -26.86 -33.33 -19.88
CA LYS A 639 -27.15 -34.19 -21.03
C LYS A 639 -27.63 -33.40 -22.23
N LEU A 640 -27.17 -33.84 -23.40
CA LEU A 640 -27.62 -33.37 -24.71
C LEU A 640 -28.17 -34.55 -25.52
N LYS A 641 -29.19 -34.30 -26.31
CA LYS A 641 -29.73 -35.24 -27.28
C LYS A 641 -29.42 -34.76 -28.70
N ALA A 642 -28.75 -35.60 -29.47
CA ALA A 642 -28.41 -35.33 -30.86
C ALA A 642 -29.69 -35.32 -31.73
N LYS A 643 -29.87 -34.28 -32.52
CA LYS A 643 -30.93 -34.16 -33.54
C LYS A 643 -30.47 -34.66 -34.89
N THR A 644 -29.17 -34.58 -35.16
CA THR A 644 -28.51 -35.00 -36.39
C THR A 644 -27.27 -35.82 -36.06
N ALA A 645 -26.88 -36.73 -36.97
CA ALA A 645 -25.59 -37.40 -36.86
C ALA A 645 -24.44 -36.42 -37.15
N GLY A 646 -23.31 -36.57 -36.47
CA GLY A 646 -22.14 -35.71 -36.65
C GLY A 646 -21.14 -35.76 -35.51
N LYS A 647 -20.10 -34.92 -35.61
CA LYS A 647 -19.12 -34.70 -34.54
C LYS A 647 -19.73 -33.93 -33.39
N VAL A 648 -19.26 -34.20 -32.17
CA VAL A 648 -19.64 -33.46 -30.97
C VAL A 648 -18.63 -32.34 -30.75
N GLU A 649 -18.99 -31.13 -31.18
CA GLU A 649 -18.18 -29.92 -31.01
C GLU A 649 -18.87 -29.01 -30.00
N LEU A 650 -18.24 -28.84 -28.83
CA LEU A 650 -18.77 -28.06 -27.71
C LEU A 650 -17.78 -26.95 -27.33
N PRO A 651 -17.79 -25.80 -28.05
CA PRO A 651 -16.98 -24.65 -27.65
C PRO A 651 -17.29 -24.29 -26.20
N SER A 652 -16.26 -24.13 -25.38
CA SER A 652 -16.44 -23.87 -23.97
C SER A 652 -15.32 -23.05 -23.37
N THR A 653 -15.67 -22.28 -22.34
CA THR A 653 -14.72 -21.65 -21.43
C THR A 653 -15.06 -22.14 -20.03
N SER A 654 -14.06 -22.56 -19.28
CA SER A 654 -14.26 -23.10 -17.93
C SER A 654 -13.25 -22.51 -16.95
N TRP A 655 -13.65 -22.42 -15.68
CA TRP A 655 -12.87 -21.74 -14.66
C TRP A 655 -12.73 -22.56 -13.39
N LEU A 656 -11.52 -22.53 -12.83
CA LEU A 656 -11.27 -22.78 -11.41
C LEU A 656 -10.96 -21.44 -10.75
N ILE A 657 -11.66 -21.09 -9.68
CA ILE A 657 -11.55 -19.79 -9.01
C ILE A 657 -11.21 -20.01 -7.54
N GLY A 658 -10.15 -19.36 -7.08
CA GLY A 658 -9.64 -19.43 -5.72
C GLY A 658 -10.39 -18.52 -4.74
N PRO A 659 -10.06 -18.60 -3.44
CA PRO A 659 -10.69 -17.75 -2.41
C PRO A 659 -10.34 -16.27 -2.51
N ALA A 660 -9.25 -15.91 -3.19
CA ALA A 660 -8.92 -14.52 -3.49
C ALA A 660 -9.54 -14.05 -4.83
N CYS A 661 -10.44 -14.85 -5.41
CA CYS A 661 -10.98 -14.67 -6.75
C CYS A 661 -9.90 -14.66 -7.86
N ASP A 662 -8.72 -15.24 -7.60
CA ASP A 662 -7.76 -15.61 -8.63
C ASP A 662 -8.30 -16.78 -9.45
N ALA A 663 -8.27 -16.70 -10.78
CA ALA A 663 -8.85 -17.72 -11.64
C ALA A 663 -7.83 -18.36 -12.59
N LEU A 664 -8.09 -19.61 -12.92
CA LEU A 664 -7.52 -20.30 -14.08
C LEU A 664 -8.63 -20.52 -15.10
N GLU A 665 -8.42 -20.01 -16.31
CA GLU A 665 -9.35 -20.12 -17.42
C GLU A 665 -8.87 -21.17 -18.43
N PHE A 666 -9.79 -22.00 -18.90
CA PHE A 666 -9.54 -23.04 -19.91
C PHE A 666 -10.55 -22.90 -21.04
N ALA A 667 -10.09 -22.37 -22.17
CA ALA A 667 -10.88 -22.20 -23.39
C ALA A 667 -10.65 -23.34 -24.38
N SER A 668 -11.73 -23.80 -25.00
CA SER A 668 -11.77 -24.83 -26.04
C SER A 668 -12.74 -24.41 -27.14
N ASP A 669 -12.37 -24.58 -28.41
CA ASP A 669 -13.29 -24.38 -29.53
C ASP A 669 -14.17 -25.61 -29.81
N GLY A 670 -14.03 -26.67 -28.98
CA GLY A 670 -14.75 -27.93 -29.14
C GLY A 670 -14.11 -28.88 -30.14
N THR A 671 -12.98 -28.52 -30.76
CA THR A 671 -12.22 -29.36 -31.69
C THR A 671 -10.90 -29.84 -31.08
N VAL A 672 -10.23 -30.80 -31.73
CA VAL A 672 -8.90 -31.28 -31.33
C VAL A 672 -7.97 -31.21 -32.54
N THR A 673 -6.97 -30.34 -32.45
CA THR A 673 -5.92 -30.11 -33.43
C THR A 673 -4.56 -30.22 -32.74
N MET A 674 -3.73 -31.16 -33.20
CA MET A 674 -2.37 -31.31 -32.68
C MET A 674 -1.48 -30.15 -33.15
N PRO A 675 -0.56 -29.65 -32.31
CA PRO A 675 0.38 -28.61 -32.71
C PRO A 675 1.30 -29.03 -33.86
N ASP A 676 1.85 -28.06 -34.59
CA ASP A 676 2.76 -28.34 -35.71
C ASP A 676 4.04 -29.04 -35.24
N VAL A 677 4.50 -30.01 -36.02
CA VAL A 677 5.75 -30.73 -35.76
C VAL A 677 6.94 -29.75 -35.91
N PRO A 678 7.90 -29.72 -34.95
CA PRO A 678 9.09 -28.89 -35.06
C PRO A 678 9.81 -29.08 -36.40
N GLN A 679 10.38 -27.99 -36.95
CA GLN A 679 11.15 -28.03 -38.20
C GLN A 679 12.65 -27.88 -37.93
N PRO A 680 13.54 -28.44 -38.77
CA PRO A 680 14.98 -28.22 -38.67
C PRO A 680 15.34 -26.74 -38.80
N THR A 681 16.32 -26.25 -38.02
CA THR A 681 16.79 -24.85 -38.04
C THR A 681 18.23 -24.75 -38.55
N VAL A 682 18.60 -23.61 -39.15
CA VAL A 682 19.99 -23.31 -39.51
C VAL A 682 20.69 -22.68 -38.30
N ALA A 683 21.84 -23.21 -37.93
CA ALA A 683 22.69 -22.75 -36.84
C ALA A 683 24.14 -22.54 -37.33
N GLU A 684 24.94 -21.87 -36.52
CA GLU A 684 26.31 -21.48 -36.87
C GLU A 684 27.32 -21.92 -35.79
N TYR A 685 28.52 -22.33 -36.20
CA TYR A 685 29.60 -22.64 -35.25
C TYR A 685 30.38 -21.39 -34.84
N GLY A 686 30.52 -21.17 -33.53
CA GLY A 686 31.41 -20.16 -32.98
C GLY A 686 32.90 -20.57 -33.04
N GLN A 687 33.77 -19.61 -32.72
CA GLN A 687 35.23 -19.77 -32.71
C GLN A 687 35.71 -20.96 -31.85
N ASP A 688 34.99 -21.27 -30.77
CA ASP A 688 35.32 -22.32 -29.82
C ASP A 688 35.22 -23.73 -30.43
N ALA A 689 34.53 -23.90 -31.55
CA ALA A 689 34.48 -25.14 -32.30
C ALA A 689 35.81 -25.49 -33.00
N PHE A 690 36.73 -24.53 -33.13
CA PHE A 690 37.91 -24.64 -33.98
C PHE A 690 39.24 -24.53 -33.23
N ASN A 691 40.26 -25.21 -33.75
CA ASN A 691 41.66 -24.85 -33.60
C ASN A 691 42.08 -24.10 -34.87
N ILE A 692 42.46 -22.83 -34.76
CA ILE A 692 42.67 -21.93 -35.91
C ILE A 692 44.15 -21.64 -36.08
N THR A 693 44.65 -21.81 -37.30
CA THR A 693 46.04 -21.54 -37.67
C THR A 693 46.16 -20.70 -38.94
N MET A 694 47.21 -19.87 -39.04
CA MET A 694 47.55 -19.07 -40.21
C MET A 694 48.95 -19.41 -40.73
N THR A 695 49.03 -19.82 -41.99
CA THR A 695 50.32 -20.16 -42.64
C THR A 695 50.46 -19.54 -44.02
N ASN A 696 51.70 -19.24 -44.42
CA ASN A 696 52.07 -18.87 -45.78
C ASN A 696 53.44 -19.49 -46.16
N ASP A 697 54.03 -19.05 -47.27
CA ASP A 697 55.30 -19.58 -47.77
C ASP A 697 56.53 -19.20 -46.90
N GLU A 698 56.41 -18.22 -45.98
CA GLU A 698 57.45 -17.88 -44.99
C GLU A 698 57.10 -18.40 -43.58
N LEU A 699 55.85 -18.25 -43.16
CA LEU A 699 55.30 -18.84 -41.94
C LEU A 699 54.68 -20.20 -42.26
N THR A 700 55.52 -21.21 -42.50
CA THR A 700 55.09 -22.53 -42.98
C THR A 700 54.43 -23.41 -41.92
N THR A 701 54.51 -23.01 -40.64
CA THR A 701 53.90 -23.72 -39.50
C THR A 701 53.30 -22.71 -38.53
N ASP A 702 52.26 -23.11 -37.82
CA ASP A 702 51.61 -22.31 -36.79
C ASP A 702 51.12 -23.21 -35.64
N ASP A 703 51.43 -22.81 -34.41
CA ASP A 703 50.90 -23.42 -33.18
C ASP A 703 49.64 -22.69 -32.66
N GLY A 704 49.11 -21.75 -33.45
CA GLY A 704 47.97 -20.89 -33.16
C GLY A 704 48.35 -19.44 -32.89
N THR A 705 49.65 -19.12 -32.86
CA THR A 705 50.18 -17.79 -32.50
C THR A 705 50.48 -16.89 -33.69
N ASN A 706 50.49 -17.39 -34.94
CA ASN A 706 50.79 -16.54 -36.09
C ASN A 706 49.78 -15.41 -36.29
N VAL A 707 48.56 -15.51 -35.74
CA VAL A 707 47.61 -14.39 -35.70
C VAL A 707 48.20 -13.16 -35.00
N GLU A 708 49.01 -13.34 -33.96
CA GLU A 708 49.67 -12.23 -33.25
C GLU A 708 50.77 -11.56 -34.10
N LYS A 709 51.30 -12.30 -35.08
CA LYS A 709 52.34 -11.83 -36.01
C LYS A 709 51.76 -11.22 -37.28
N LEU A 710 50.59 -11.68 -37.71
CA LEU A 710 49.97 -11.30 -38.99
C LEU A 710 48.86 -10.27 -38.83
N ILE A 711 48.11 -10.27 -37.72
CA ILE A 711 46.87 -9.50 -37.55
C ILE A 711 47.06 -8.34 -36.56
N GLN A 712 46.54 -7.16 -36.90
CA GLN A 712 46.64 -5.93 -36.13
C GLN A 712 46.00 -6.06 -34.73
N GLN A 713 44.86 -6.74 -34.65
CA GLN A 713 44.13 -7.03 -33.41
C GLN A 713 44.71 -8.23 -32.64
N LYS A 714 45.68 -8.95 -33.23
CA LYS A 714 46.35 -10.13 -32.65
C LYS A 714 45.40 -11.25 -32.22
N SER A 715 44.20 -11.31 -32.81
CA SER A 715 43.14 -12.26 -32.44
C SER A 715 42.24 -12.58 -33.63
N TYR A 716 41.58 -13.74 -33.57
CA TYR A 716 40.55 -14.16 -34.53
C TYR A 716 39.14 -13.73 -34.13
N ASN A 717 38.94 -13.09 -32.97
CA ASN A 717 37.61 -12.82 -32.41
C ASN A 717 36.70 -12.04 -33.36
N ALA A 718 37.26 -11.10 -34.13
CA ALA A 718 36.53 -10.30 -35.11
C ALA A 718 36.12 -11.08 -36.38
N LEU A 719 36.30 -12.40 -36.41
CA LEU A 719 35.72 -13.28 -37.44
C LEU A 719 34.51 -14.07 -36.92
N PHE A 720 34.17 -13.93 -35.63
CA PHE A 720 33.12 -14.69 -34.93
C PHE A 720 32.34 -13.81 -33.94
N ASP A 721 32.29 -12.50 -34.16
CA ASP A 721 31.59 -11.55 -33.28
C ASP A 721 30.16 -11.23 -33.75
N ASN A 722 29.72 -11.87 -34.85
CA ASN A 722 28.45 -11.67 -35.51
C ASN A 722 28.24 -10.22 -36.01
N ASN A 723 29.32 -9.46 -36.20
CA ASN A 723 29.30 -8.09 -36.68
C ASN A 723 29.89 -7.97 -38.09
N GLU A 724 29.09 -8.34 -39.09
CA GLU A 724 29.45 -8.26 -40.52
C GLU A 724 29.66 -6.83 -41.08
N GLY A 725 29.54 -5.80 -40.23
CA GLY A 725 29.76 -4.40 -40.57
C GLY A 725 31.17 -3.90 -40.29
N ASP A 726 31.86 -4.50 -39.33
CA ASP A 726 33.17 -4.03 -38.85
C ASP A 726 34.32 -4.59 -39.68
N ASN A 727 35.42 -3.84 -39.77
CA ASN A 727 36.64 -4.26 -40.45
C ASN A 727 37.68 -4.73 -39.42
N GLY A 728 37.26 -5.60 -38.50
CA GLY A 728 37.99 -5.92 -37.28
C GLY A 728 39.11 -6.95 -37.43
N PHE A 729 39.25 -7.61 -38.59
CA PHE A 729 40.32 -8.58 -38.86
C PHE A 729 41.23 -8.10 -39.99
N GLU A 730 42.33 -7.44 -39.64
CA GLU A 730 43.25 -6.82 -40.61
C GLU A 730 44.69 -7.29 -40.46
N PHE A 731 45.41 -7.41 -41.57
CA PHE A 731 46.87 -7.54 -41.52
C PHE A 731 47.53 -6.37 -40.79
N LEU A 732 48.71 -6.61 -40.21
CA LEU A 732 49.53 -5.57 -39.60
C LEU A 732 49.69 -4.40 -40.57
N TRP A 733 49.34 -3.20 -40.09
CA TRP A 733 49.48 -2.00 -40.90
C TRP A 733 50.96 -1.65 -41.13
N ASP A 734 51.28 -1.13 -42.31
CA ASP A 734 52.63 -0.65 -42.63
C ASP A 734 52.90 0.72 -41.98
N TRP A 735 53.31 0.70 -40.71
CA TRP A 735 53.71 1.88 -39.97
C TRP A 735 54.81 1.54 -38.95
N SER A 736 55.50 2.56 -38.44
CA SER A 736 56.71 2.41 -37.64
C SER A 736 56.56 1.55 -36.38
N GLY A 737 55.35 1.37 -35.85
CA GLY A 737 55.10 0.49 -34.70
C GLY A 737 55.10 -1.00 -35.04
N ASN A 738 54.94 -1.38 -36.31
CA ASN A 738 54.95 -2.77 -36.78
C ASN A 738 56.23 -3.12 -37.58
N TRP A 739 57.16 -2.17 -37.75
CA TRP A 739 58.38 -2.40 -38.51
C TRP A 739 59.40 -3.25 -37.74
N ASP A 740 60.14 -4.07 -38.48
CA ASP A 740 61.27 -4.83 -37.99
C ASP A 740 62.50 -3.94 -37.72
N SER A 741 63.62 -4.57 -37.33
CA SER A 741 64.89 -3.87 -37.07
C SER A 741 65.49 -3.17 -38.29
N GLU A 742 64.99 -3.43 -39.50
CA GLU A 742 65.40 -2.76 -40.74
C GLU A 742 64.46 -1.60 -41.13
N GLY A 743 63.45 -1.31 -40.31
CA GLY A 743 62.50 -0.23 -40.55
C GLY A 743 61.49 -0.55 -41.65
N LYS A 744 61.15 -1.82 -41.85
CA LYS A 744 60.15 -2.28 -42.83
C LYS A 744 59.12 -3.20 -42.18
N LEU A 745 57.93 -3.28 -42.76
CA LEU A 745 56.97 -4.31 -42.38
C LEU A 745 57.59 -5.71 -42.65
N PRO A 746 57.46 -6.69 -41.72
CA PRO A 746 58.04 -8.01 -41.90
C PRO A 746 57.58 -8.68 -43.20
N SER A 747 58.50 -9.30 -43.94
CA SER A 747 58.23 -9.90 -45.26
C SER A 747 57.16 -11.00 -45.26
N TYR A 748 56.93 -11.62 -44.10
CA TYR A 748 55.91 -12.64 -43.93
C TYR A 748 54.48 -12.10 -43.85
N VAL A 749 54.27 -10.78 -43.71
CA VAL A 749 52.94 -10.15 -43.74
C VAL A 749 52.51 -9.98 -45.20
N LYS A 750 52.04 -11.08 -45.82
CA LYS A 750 51.71 -11.10 -47.25
C LYS A 750 50.62 -12.10 -47.61
N LEU A 751 50.04 -11.88 -48.78
CA LEU A 751 49.19 -12.86 -49.45
C LEU A 751 50.02 -13.66 -50.47
N PRO A 752 49.68 -14.93 -50.74
CA PRO A 752 48.59 -15.69 -50.14
C PRO A 752 48.88 -16.11 -48.68
N THR A 753 47.86 -16.10 -47.83
CA THR A 753 47.91 -16.66 -46.47
C THR A 753 46.70 -17.56 -46.26
N THR A 754 46.91 -18.78 -45.77
CA THR A 754 45.85 -19.75 -45.51
C THR A 754 45.47 -19.72 -44.03
N MET A 755 44.19 -19.47 -43.75
CA MET A 755 43.57 -19.71 -42.45
C MET A 755 42.96 -21.11 -42.43
N THR A 756 43.42 -21.97 -41.55
CA THR A 756 42.88 -23.32 -41.35
C THR A 756 42.03 -23.33 -40.09
N PHE A 757 40.73 -23.61 -40.25
CA PHE A 757 39.75 -23.82 -39.20
C PHE A 757 39.57 -25.32 -39.00
N ALA A 758 40.34 -25.93 -38.11
CA ALA A 758 40.22 -27.36 -37.81
C ALA A 758 39.18 -27.58 -36.72
N PHE A 759 38.12 -28.34 -37.02
CA PHE A 759 37.11 -28.67 -36.01
C PHE A 759 37.74 -29.50 -34.89
N LYS A 760 37.49 -29.12 -33.63
CA LYS A 760 37.92 -29.91 -32.46
C LYS A 760 37.28 -31.29 -32.43
N THR A 761 36.04 -31.38 -32.90
CA THR A 761 35.28 -32.62 -33.13
C THR A 761 34.71 -32.56 -34.54
N PRO A 762 34.92 -33.59 -35.39
CA PRO A 762 34.33 -33.62 -36.73
C PRO A 762 32.81 -33.36 -36.69
N SER A 763 32.36 -32.35 -37.42
CA SER A 763 31.04 -31.75 -37.26
C SER A 763 30.32 -31.55 -38.59
N LYS A 764 28.99 -31.61 -38.59
CA LYS A 764 28.19 -31.39 -39.80
C LYS A 764 28.37 -29.95 -40.25
N LEU A 765 28.51 -29.73 -41.55
CA LEU A 765 28.65 -28.41 -42.14
C LEU A 765 27.80 -28.38 -43.41
N ASP A 766 27.12 -27.27 -43.67
CA ASP A 766 26.32 -27.07 -44.89
C ASP A 766 26.96 -26.03 -45.81
N SER A 767 27.48 -24.95 -45.24
CA SER A 767 28.21 -23.92 -45.98
C SER A 767 29.19 -23.17 -45.09
N VAL A 768 30.17 -22.55 -45.74
CA VAL A 768 31.04 -21.54 -45.13
C VAL A 768 30.87 -20.25 -45.89
N GLU A 769 30.83 -19.12 -45.20
CA GLU A 769 30.78 -17.80 -45.82
C GLU A 769 31.91 -16.93 -45.29
N VAL A 770 32.59 -16.20 -46.17
CA VAL A 770 33.59 -15.21 -45.75
C VAL A 770 33.06 -13.84 -46.14
N VAL A 771 32.85 -13.00 -45.15
CA VAL A 771 32.36 -11.62 -45.33
C VAL A 771 33.55 -10.71 -45.57
N ASN A 772 33.56 -10.10 -46.75
CA ASN A 772 34.63 -9.25 -47.22
C ASN A 772 34.37 -7.78 -46.83
N ARG A 773 35.43 -6.98 -46.83
CA ARG A 773 35.32 -5.53 -46.67
C ARG A 773 34.63 -4.88 -47.89
N ASN A 774 33.79 -3.89 -47.66
CA ASN A 774 33.20 -3.05 -48.71
C ASN A 774 34.20 -2.00 -49.24
N GLY A 775 35.20 -2.44 -50.02
CA GLY A 775 36.20 -1.57 -50.66
C GLY A 775 37.24 -0.94 -49.70
N GLY A 776 38.25 -0.26 -50.25
CA GLY A 776 39.39 0.27 -49.50
C GLY A 776 40.63 -0.63 -49.58
N ASN A 777 41.61 -0.44 -48.70
CA ASN A 777 42.78 -1.32 -48.60
C ASN A 777 42.42 -2.63 -47.90
N GLY A 778 43.04 -3.74 -48.30
CA GLY A 778 42.82 -5.08 -47.75
C GLY A 778 41.59 -5.81 -48.29
N THR A 779 40.79 -5.20 -49.17
CA THR A 779 39.61 -5.85 -49.76
C THR A 779 40.01 -7.01 -50.65
N VAL A 780 39.59 -8.22 -50.28
CA VAL A 780 39.90 -9.46 -51.01
C VAL A 780 39.31 -9.39 -52.43
N GLN A 781 40.15 -9.67 -53.41
CA GLN A 781 39.79 -9.74 -54.83
C GLN A 781 39.74 -11.17 -55.33
N LYS A 782 40.54 -12.06 -54.72
CA LYS A 782 40.61 -13.47 -55.09
C LYS A 782 40.82 -14.33 -53.85
N ILE A 783 40.08 -15.42 -53.73
CA ILE A 783 40.10 -16.33 -52.59
C ILE A 783 39.95 -17.77 -53.06
N LYS A 784 40.39 -18.74 -52.27
CA LYS A 784 39.99 -20.13 -52.41
C LYS A 784 39.64 -20.72 -51.05
N ALA A 785 38.80 -21.75 -51.03
CA ALA A 785 38.51 -22.52 -49.83
C ALA A 785 38.59 -24.03 -50.08
N VAL A 786 39.00 -24.82 -49.10
CA VAL A 786 38.98 -26.29 -49.16
C VAL A 786 38.33 -26.84 -47.89
N VAL A 787 37.28 -27.65 -48.04
CA VAL A 787 36.67 -28.39 -46.94
C VAL A 787 37.15 -29.83 -46.97
N THR A 788 37.66 -30.34 -45.85
CA THR A 788 38.07 -31.75 -45.69
C THR A 788 37.06 -32.48 -44.81
N PHE A 789 36.65 -33.68 -45.21
CA PHE A 789 35.66 -34.51 -44.51
C PHE A 789 36.32 -35.66 -43.73
N GLU A 790 35.56 -36.23 -42.79
CA GLU A 790 36.00 -37.35 -41.94
C GLU A 790 36.37 -38.61 -42.74
N ASP A 791 35.76 -38.81 -43.90
CA ASP A 791 36.08 -39.91 -44.84
C ASP A 791 37.36 -39.67 -45.66
N GLY A 792 38.04 -38.53 -45.45
CA GLY A 792 39.26 -38.12 -46.16
C GLY A 792 39.00 -37.45 -47.51
N SER A 793 37.75 -37.33 -47.97
CA SER A 793 37.42 -36.58 -49.18
C SER A 793 37.54 -35.06 -48.95
N THR A 794 37.75 -34.31 -50.04
CA THR A 794 37.86 -32.84 -50.00
C THR A 794 36.97 -32.19 -51.05
N GLN A 795 36.44 -31.01 -50.74
CA GLN A 795 35.77 -30.13 -51.70
C GLN A 795 36.51 -28.79 -51.79
N GLU A 796 37.05 -28.48 -52.96
CA GLU A 796 37.74 -27.22 -53.24
C GLU A 796 36.82 -26.22 -53.95
N PHE A 797 36.94 -24.96 -53.55
CA PHE A 797 36.28 -23.79 -54.12
C PHE A 797 37.36 -22.82 -54.62
N ALA A 798 37.59 -22.77 -55.93
CA ALA A 798 38.59 -21.92 -56.55
C ALA A 798 38.19 -21.54 -57.98
N GLY A 799 38.71 -20.42 -58.49
CA GLY A 799 38.39 -19.95 -59.84
C GLY A 799 36.98 -19.35 -59.97
N GLY A 800 36.64 -18.87 -61.17
CA GLY A 800 35.31 -18.33 -61.47
C GLY A 800 34.95 -17.15 -60.58
N GLU A 801 33.87 -17.28 -59.81
CA GLU A 801 33.43 -16.19 -58.92
C GLU A 801 34.36 -15.91 -57.75
N TYR A 802 35.21 -16.89 -57.36
CA TYR A 802 36.22 -16.71 -56.33
C TYR A 802 37.48 -15.98 -56.83
N ASP A 803 37.59 -15.74 -58.15
CA ASP A 803 38.66 -14.98 -58.83
C ASP A 803 38.29 -13.51 -59.07
N SER A 804 37.25 -13.02 -58.41
CA SER A 804 36.78 -11.64 -58.50
C SER A 804 36.22 -11.16 -57.16
N PHE A 805 36.14 -9.84 -56.98
CA PHE A 805 35.53 -9.26 -55.79
C PHE A 805 34.09 -9.73 -55.58
N ARG A 806 33.82 -10.20 -54.37
CA ARG A 806 32.48 -10.37 -53.82
C ARG A 806 32.44 -9.72 -52.43
N ALA A 807 31.31 -9.09 -52.10
CA ALA A 807 31.06 -8.64 -50.73
C ALA A 807 30.98 -9.84 -49.75
N ARG A 808 30.50 -11.00 -50.23
CA ARG A 808 30.46 -12.26 -49.50
C ARG A 808 30.89 -13.40 -50.42
N TYR A 809 31.86 -14.18 -49.99
CA TYR A 809 32.24 -15.42 -50.67
C TYR A 809 31.52 -16.59 -49.98
N ALA A 810 30.56 -17.20 -50.68
CA ALA A 810 29.81 -18.34 -50.18
C ALA A 810 30.39 -19.66 -50.73
N PHE A 811 30.66 -20.60 -49.83
CA PHE A 811 31.23 -21.91 -50.09
C PHE A 811 30.21 -22.98 -49.70
N GLY A 812 29.17 -23.15 -50.52
CA GLY A 812 28.11 -24.14 -50.27
C GLY A 812 28.56 -25.56 -50.63
N LEU A 813 28.37 -26.52 -49.71
CA LEU A 813 28.73 -27.91 -49.97
C LEU A 813 27.86 -28.52 -51.09
N SER A 814 28.46 -29.40 -51.89
CA SER A 814 27.75 -30.12 -52.95
C SER A 814 26.72 -31.09 -52.34
N ALA A 815 25.73 -31.51 -53.14
CA ALA A 815 24.73 -32.48 -52.67
C ALA A 815 25.35 -33.82 -52.19
N GLU A 816 26.51 -34.21 -52.73
CA GLU A 816 27.25 -35.40 -52.32
C GLU A 816 27.93 -35.23 -50.94
N ASN A 817 28.34 -34.01 -50.60
CA ASN A 817 29.05 -33.71 -49.36
C ASN A 817 28.16 -33.15 -48.25
N LYS A 818 26.93 -32.72 -48.57
CA LYS A 818 25.93 -32.33 -47.57
C LYS A 818 25.64 -33.48 -46.60
N GLY A 819 25.67 -33.19 -45.30
CA GLY A 819 25.45 -34.17 -44.24
C GLY A 819 26.69 -34.97 -43.81
N LYS A 820 27.81 -34.89 -44.55
CA LYS A 820 29.11 -35.40 -44.08
C LYS A 820 29.64 -34.51 -42.95
N LYS A 821 30.45 -35.11 -42.07
CA LYS A 821 31.18 -34.36 -41.04
C LYS A 821 32.48 -33.81 -41.62
N ALA A 822 32.68 -32.49 -41.52
CA ALA A 822 33.91 -31.81 -41.86
C ALA A 822 34.91 -31.91 -40.70
N THR A 823 36.20 -32.11 -41.02
CA THR A 823 37.31 -32.13 -40.07
C THR A 823 38.06 -30.79 -40.07
N LYS A 824 38.17 -30.12 -41.21
CA LYS A 824 38.73 -28.77 -41.31
C LYS A 824 38.24 -28.02 -42.54
N VAL A 825 38.30 -26.69 -42.46
CA VAL A 825 38.10 -25.76 -43.58
C VAL A 825 39.34 -24.89 -43.72
N GLU A 826 39.87 -24.76 -44.93
CA GLU A 826 41.04 -23.95 -45.23
C GLU A 826 40.64 -22.81 -46.15
N VAL A 827 40.68 -21.57 -45.67
CA VAL A 827 40.35 -20.36 -46.42
C VAL A 827 41.63 -19.62 -46.76
N THR A 828 41.90 -19.39 -48.04
CA THR A 828 43.12 -18.74 -48.52
C THR A 828 42.78 -17.52 -49.37
N PRO A 829 42.78 -16.30 -48.80
CA PRO A 829 42.84 -15.08 -49.60
C PRO A 829 44.12 -15.10 -50.44
N LEU A 830 43.97 -14.92 -51.75
CA LEU A 830 45.05 -15.00 -52.74
C LEU A 830 45.49 -13.60 -53.18
N GLU A 831 44.54 -12.69 -53.37
CA GLU A 831 44.79 -11.30 -53.78
C GLU A 831 43.84 -10.36 -53.04
N ALA A 832 44.33 -9.16 -52.70
CA ALA A 832 43.54 -8.09 -52.10
C ALA A 832 44.02 -6.72 -52.59
N SER A 833 43.20 -5.69 -52.42
CA SER A 833 43.57 -4.30 -52.72
C SER A 833 44.60 -3.75 -51.73
N GLY A 834 45.46 -2.83 -52.18
CA GLY A 834 46.55 -2.29 -51.36
C GLY A 834 47.77 -3.21 -51.29
N ALA A 835 48.95 -2.65 -51.01
CA ALA A 835 50.17 -3.43 -50.89
C ALA A 835 50.22 -4.14 -49.53
N GLN A 836 50.43 -5.47 -49.53
CA GLN A 836 50.62 -6.27 -48.30
C GLN A 836 49.50 -6.12 -47.26
N MET A 837 48.24 -6.11 -47.71
CA MET A 837 47.07 -5.95 -46.84
C MET A 837 46.04 -7.07 -47.02
N LEU A 838 45.30 -7.34 -45.95
CA LEU A 838 44.10 -8.18 -45.90
C LEU A 838 43.15 -7.55 -44.88
N THR A 839 41.86 -7.48 -45.20
CA THR A 839 40.80 -7.11 -44.28
C THR A 839 39.60 -8.04 -44.50
N LEU A 840 39.15 -8.70 -43.43
CA LEU A 840 37.92 -9.49 -43.40
C LEU A 840 37.00 -8.96 -42.29
N ARG A 841 35.72 -9.26 -42.43
CA ARG A 841 34.68 -8.83 -41.48
C ARG A 841 34.14 -9.95 -40.61
N GLU A 842 33.92 -11.13 -41.19
CA GLU A 842 33.35 -12.28 -40.48
C GLU A 842 33.61 -13.57 -41.30
N VAL A 843 33.61 -14.74 -40.64
CA VAL A 843 33.52 -16.04 -41.32
C VAL A 843 32.42 -16.90 -40.70
N ASN A 844 31.36 -17.19 -41.47
CA ASN A 844 30.20 -17.90 -40.97
C ASN A 844 30.25 -19.39 -41.32
N PHE A 845 30.11 -20.28 -40.34
CA PHE A 845 30.11 -21.74 -40.54
C PHE A 845 28.73 -22.33 -40.26
N ASN A 846 27.90 -22.47 -41.30
CA ASN A 846 26.48 -22.82 -41.15
C ASN A 846 26.24 -24.34 -41.19
N TYR A 847 25.29 -24.83 -40.39
CA TYR A 847 24.78 -26.20 -40.41
C TYR A 847 23.29 -26.28 -40.05
N THR A 848 22.62 -27.33 -40.52
CA THR A 848 21.22 -27.61 -40.20
C THR A 848 21.13 -28.49 -38.95
N GLN A 849 20.50 -27.97 -37.90
CA GLN A 849 20.15 -28.70 -36.68
C GLN A 849 18.81 -29.41 -36.88
N GLY A 850 18.80 -30.74 -36.76
CA GLY A 850 17.58 -31.55 -36.87
C GLY A 850 16.75 -31.58 -35.59
N VAL A 851 15.48 -31.97 -35.69
CA VAL A 851 14.60 -32.28 -34.55
C VAL A 851 15.08 -33.55 -33.88
N ALA A 852 15.16 -33.58 -32.54
CA ALA A 852 15.55 -34.80 -31.84
C ALA A 852 14.49 -35.90 -32.02
N ALA A 853 14.93 -37.15 -32.14
CA ALA A 853 14.04 -38.28 -32.33
C ALA A 853 13.31 -38.65 -31.03
N ILE A 854 12.08 -39.14 -31.13
CA ILE A 854 11.37 -39.76 -30.01
C ILE A 854 11.95 -41.15 -29.75
N GLU A 855 12.30 -41.40 -28.49
CA GLU A 855 12.82 -42.68 -28.00
C GLU A 855 11.69 -43.62 -27.55
N GLY A 856 10.62 -43.08 -26.94
CA GLY A 856 9.52 -43.87 -26.39
C GLY A 856 8.33 -43.04 -25.87
N VAL A 857 7.40 -43.72 -25.19
CA VAL A 857 6.27 -43.11 -24.47
C VAL A 857 6.42 -43.47 -22.98
N GLU A 858 6.33 -42.46 -22.12
CA GLU A 858 6.31 -42.61 -20.67
C GLU A 858 4.86 -42.56 -20.18
N LEU A 859 4.46 -43.56 -19.40
CA LEU A 859 3.17 -43.58 -18.70
C LEU A 859 3.38 -43.06 -17.28
N GLY A 860 2.64 -42.04 -16.91
CA GLY A 860 2.58 -41.54 -15.54
C GLY A 860 1.57 -42.29 -14.68
N LYS A 861 0.96 -41.60 -13.71
CA LYS A 861 0.06 -42.22 -12.72
C LYS A 861 -1.36 -42.36 -13.27
N ASN A 862 -1.56 -43.39 -14.09
CA ASN A 862 -2.87 -43.72 -14.64
C ASN A 862 -3.70 -44.59 -13.68
N GLN A 863 -5.01 -44.30 -13.58
CA GLN A 863 -5.93 -45.12 -12.79
C GLN A 863 -6.24 -46.43 -13.53
N THR A 864 -6.02 -47.57 -12.88
CA THR A 864 -6.22 -48.91 -13.47
C THR A 864 -7.51 -49.59 -13.05
N GLU A 865 -8.21 -49.08 -12.02
CA GLU A 865 -9.49 -49.62 -11.55
C GLU A 865 -10.47 -48.48 -11.23
N PHE A 866 -11.67 -48.55 -11.78
CA PHE A 866 -12.73 -47.55 -11.58
C PHE A 866 -14.12 -48.16 -11.84
N PHE A 867 -15.20 -47.45 -11.49
CA PHE A 867 -16.58 -47.94 -11.57
C PHE A 867 -17.31 -47.44 -12.83
N GLU A 868 -18.40 -48.11 -13.20
CA GLU A 868 -19.27 -47.69 -14.29
C GLU A 868 -19.68 -46.20 -14.17
N GLY A 869 -19.54 -45.47 -15.27
CA GLY A 869 -19.77 -44.03 -15.36
C GLY A 869 -18.66 -43.15 -14.80
N ASP A 870 -17.57 -43.70 -14.25
CA ASP A 870 -16.39 -42.88 -13.88
C ASP A 870 -15.66 -42.36 -15.12
N VAL A 871 -15.03 -41.21 -14.95
CA VAL A 871 -14.12 -40.59 -15.92
C VAL A 871 -12.76 -40.43 -15.26
N THR A 872 -11.67 -40.68 -15.98
CA THR A 872 -10.31 -40.52 -15.46
C THR A 872 -9.35 -39.98 -16.52
N LEU A 873 -8.38 -39.16 -16.11
CA LEU A 873 -7.37 -38.56 -16.99
C LEU A 873 -6.28 -39.58 -17.32
N VAL A 874 -5.77 -39.54 -18.56
CA VAL A 874 -4.58 -40.29 -18.99
C VAL A 874 -3.34 -39.42 -18.82
N ASP A 875 -2.44 -39.83 -17.95
CA ASP A 875 -1.13 -39.22 -17.72
C ASP A 875 -0.07 -39.95 -18.55
N ALA A 876 0.34 -39.34 -19.67
CA ALA A 876 1.37 -39.89 -20.54
C ALA A 876 2.01 -38.81 -21.42
N LYS A 877 3.26 -39.05 -21.84
CA LYS A 877 4.01 -38.14 -22.72
C LYS A 877 4.99 -38.88 -23.62
N ALA A 878 5.29 -38.32 -24.79
CA ALA A 878 6.38 -38.80 -25.65
C ALA A 878 7.73 -38.33 -25.10
N THR A 879 8.76 -39.18 -25.21
CA THR A 879 10.11 -38.95 -24.64
C THR A 879 11.19 -39.12 -25.70
N PRO A 880 12.34 -38.44 -25.58
CA PRO A 880 12.66 -37.46 -24.54
C PRO A 880 11.95 -36.12 -24.78
N GLU A 881 11.63 -35.39 -23.71
CA GLU A 881 11.01 -34.05 -23.81
C GLU A 881 11.88 -33.05 -24.59
N SER A 882 13.20 -33.28 -24.63
CA SER A 882 14.14 -32.48 -25.43
C SER A 882 13.87 -32.51 -26.94
N ALA A 883 13.00 -33.42 -27.42
CA ALA A 883 12.49 -33.40 -28.79
C ALA A 883 11.50 -32.26 -29.07
N GLY A 884 11.00 -31.58 -28.02
CA GLY A 884 10.12 -30.43 -28.16
C GLY A 884 8.73 -30.76 -28.68
N TYR A 885 8.31 -32.03 -28.62
CA TYR A 885 7.01 -32.49 -29.12
C TYR A 885 6.44 -33.67 -28.30
N PRO A 886 5.93 -33.41 -27.07
CA PRO A 886 5.55 -34.46 -26.11
C PRO A 886 4.18 -35.11 -26.38
N TYR A 887 3.51 -34.77 -27.49
CA TYR A 887 2.12 -35.18 -27.77
C TYR A 887 1.98 -36.68 -28.07
N VAL A 888 0.88 -37.24 -27.58
CA VAL A 888 0.52 -38.66 -27.71
C VAL A 888 -0.91 -38.82 -28.24
N THR A 889 -1.24 -40.01 -28.74
CA THR A 889 -2.63 -40.45 -28.97
C THR A 889 -2.95 -41.62 -28.06
N VAL A 890 -4.23 -41.80 -27.73
CA VAL A 890 -4.70 -42.85 -26.82
C VAL A 890 -5.84 -43.63 -27.46
N GLU A 891 -5.76 -44.96 -27.38
CA GLU A 891 -6.78 -45.88 -27.89
C GLU A 891 -7.14 -46.94 -26.85
N SER A 892 -8.40 -47.38 -26.86
CA SER A 892 -8.89 -48.49 -26.04
C SER A 892 -9.14 -49.72 -26.90
N SER A 893 -8.73 -50.90 -26.42
CA SER A 893 -8.98 -52.17 -27.10
C SER A 893 -10.45 -52.58 -27.14
N ASP A 894 -11.28 -52.03 -26.24
CA ASP A 894 -12.73 -52.27 -26.19
C ASP A 894 -13.46 -50.98 -25.76
N PRO A 895 -13.84 -50.13 -26.74
CA PRO A 895 -14.62 -48.92 -26.49
C PRO A 895 -15.98 -49.14 -25.81
N SER A 896 -16.54 -50.36 -25.87
CA SER A 896 -17.80 -50.68 -25.19
C SER A 896 -17.64 -50.87 -23.68
N VAL A 897 -16.42 -51.17 -23.22
CA VAL A 897 -16.03 -51.23 -21.80
C VAL A 897 -15.46 -49.89 -21.36
N VAL A 898 -14.49 -49.34 -22.10
CA VAL A 898 -13.86 -48.04 -21.83
C VAL A 898 -13.70 -47.25 -23.12
N SER A 899 -14.38 -46.11 -23.24
CA SER A 899 -14.18 -45.18 -24.36
C SER A 899 -13.14 -44.11 -24.03
N VAL A 900 -12.55 -43.53 -25.08
CA VAL A 900 -11.54 -42.47 -24.99
C VAL A 900 -12.10 -41.19 -25.60
N SER A 901 -11.97 -40.07 -24.90
CA SER A 901 -12.28 -38.73 -25.41
C SER A 901 -11.01 -37.87 -25.34
N ALA A 902 -10.64 -37.25 -26.47
CA ALA A 902 -9.62 -36.21 -26.49
C ALA A 902 -10.28 -34.85 -26.29
N VAL A 903 -9.67 -34.01 -25.45
CA VAL A 903 -10.12 -32.63 -25.20
C VAL A 903 -8.91 -31.72 -25.31
N GLN A 904 -9.09 -30.61 -26.03
CA GLN A 904 -8.07 -29.58 -26.16
C GLN A 904 -8.45 -28.34 -25.36
N ALA A 905 -7.51 -27.81 -24.60
CA ALA A 905 -7.58 -26.52 -23.94
C ALA A 905 -6.30 -25.73 -24.26
N GLY A 906 -6.44 -24.61 -24.97
CA GLY A 906 -5.29 -23.94 -25.60
C GLY A 906 -4.50 -24.89 -26.50
N ASP A 907 -3.18 -24.96 -26.31
CA ASP A 907 -2.29 -25.86 -27.08
C ASP A 907 -2.14 -27.26 -26.45
N SER A 908 -2.81 -27.53 -25.34
CA SER A 908 -2.70 -28.78 -24.60
C SER A 908 -3.83 -29.74 -24.99
N VAL A 909 -3.48 -30.95 -25.41
CA VAL A 909 -4.42 -32.03 -25.69
C VAL A 909 -4.33 -33.08 -24.58
N SER A 910 -5.45 -33.30 -23.90
CA SER A 910 -5.59 -34.29 -22.82
C SER A 910 -6.55 -35.40 -23.22
N TYR A 911 -6.30 -36.61 -22.73
CA TYR A 911 -7.13 -37.79 -23.03
C TYR A 911 -7.81 -38.28 -21.76
N TYR A 912 -9.11 -38.57 -21.87
CA TYR A 912 -9.93 -39.04 -20.77
C TYR A 912 -10.54 -40.39 -21.10
N LEU A 913 -10.52 -41.30 -20.13
CA LEU A 913 -11.16 -42.60 -20.20
C LEU A 913 -12.52 -42.53 -19.51
N ARG A 914 -13.56 -43.06 -20.15
CA ARG A 914 -14.87 -43.24 -19.54
C ARG A 914 -15.19 -44.72 -19.38
N ALA A 915 -15.52 -45.13 -18.16
CA ALA A 915 -16.06 -46.46 -17.89
C ALA A 915 -17.51 -46.57 -18.39
N ASN A 916 -17.73 -47.32 -19.45
CA ASN A 916 -19.05 -47.54 -20.03
C ASN A 916 -19.73 -48.77 -19.41
N LYS A 917 -18.95 -49.81 -19.14
CA LYS A 917 -19.47 -51.11 -18.67
C LYS A 917 -18.40 -51.90 -17.93
N ALA A 918 -18.79 -52.68 -16.93
CA ALA A 918 -17.92 -53.59 -16.22
C ALA A 918 -17.20 -54.57 -17.16
N GLY A 919 -15.89 -54.72 -16.98
CA GLY A 919 -15.02 -55.48 -17.86
C GLY A 919 -13.56 -55.03 -17.79
N LYS A 920 -12.72 -55.56 -18.69
CA LYS A 920 -11.32 -55.14 -18.82
C LYS A 920 -11.05 -54.63 -20.22
N ALA A 921 -10.22 -53.59 -20.32
CA ALA A 921 -9.74 -53.07 -21.60
C ALA A 921 -8.25 -52.76 -21.50
N LYS A 922 -7.52 -52.86 -22.61
CA LYS A 922 -6.13 -52.43 -22.73
C LYS A 922 -6.11 -51.02 -23.33
N ILE A 923 -5.46 -50.09 -22.66
CA ILE A 923 -5.23 -48.72 -23.13
C ILE A 923 -3.84 -48.65 -23.76
N THR A 924 -3.78 -48.21 -25.01
CA THR A 924 -2.54 -48.05 -25.77
C THR A 924 -2.28 -46.57 -26.00
N VAL A 925 -1.09 -46.11 -25.65
CA VAL A 925 -0.65 -44.73 -25.86
C VAL A 925 0.48 -44.74 -26.89
N ALA A 926 0.38 -43.93 -27.94
CA ALA A 926 1.37 -43.83 -29.01
C ALA A 926 1.90 -42.40 -29.14
N SER A 927 3.17 -42.22 -29.50
CA SER A 927 3.67 -40.89 -29.85
C SER A 927 3.06 -40.39 -31.15
N VAL A 928 2.70 -39.11 -31.22
CA VAL A 928 2.23 -38.49 -32.47
C VAL A 928 3.36 -38.41 -33.50
N LEU A 929 4.59 -38.10 -33.06
CA LEU A 929 5.75 -37.89 -33.95
C LEU A 929 6.34 -39.21 -34.50
N ASP A 930 6.28 -40.29 -33.71
CA ASP A 930 6.60 -41.65 -34.16
C ASP A 930 5.58 -42.65 -33.59
N PRO A 931 4.49 -42.94 -34.33
CA PRO A 931 3.43 -43.86 -33.88
C PRO A 931 3.89 -45.30 -33.61
N SER A 932 5.12 -45.68 -34.02
CA SER A 932 5.69 -46.99 -33.66
C SER A 932 6.12 -47.06 -32.19
N LYS A 933 6.34 -45.91 -31.55
CA LYS A 933 6.65 -45.79 -30.13
C LYS A 933 5.37 -45.80 -29.33
N THR A 934 5.17 -46.88 -28.58
CA THR A 934 3.95 -47.09 -27.81
C THR A 934 4.25 -47.57 -26.39
N ALA A 935 3.31 -47.29 -25.49
CA ALA A 935 3.21 -47.88 -24.17
C ALA A 935 1.76 -48.34 -23.94
N SER A 936 1.51 -49.23 -22.98
CA SER A 936 0.16 -49.68 -22.68
C SER A 936 -0.02 -50.13 -21.24
N TYR A 937 -1.25 -50.05 -20.75
CA TYR A 937 -1.67 -50.56 -19.45
C TYR A 937 -3.08 -51.16 -19.52
N GLU A 938 -3.44 -52.03 -18.57
CA GLU A 938 -4.78 -52.59 -18.47
C GLU A 938 -5.63 -51.80 -17.47
N VAL A 939 -6.91 -51.64 -17.80
CA VAL A 939 -7.93 -51.04 -16.93
C VAL A 939 -9.04 -52.05 -16.64
N GLU A 940 -9.54 -52.06 -15.42
CA GLU A 940 -10.68 -52.86 -14.97
C GLU A 940 -11.82 -51.95 -14.51
N VAL A 941 -12.95 -52.06 -15.20
CA VAL A 941 -14.20 -51.39 -14.83
C VAL A 941 -15.01 -52.31 -13.93
N LYS A 942 -15.39 -51.81 -12.75
CA LYS A 942 -16.23 -52.49 -11.76
C LYS A 942 -17.69 -52.06 -11.91
N ALA A 943 -18.61 -53.01 -11.75
CA ALA A 943 -20.03 -52.70 -11.70
C ALA A 943 -20.39 -51.94 -10.41
N GLY A 944 -21.40 -51.07 -10.48
CA GLY A 944 -21.90 -50.30 -9.34
C GLY A 944 -21.22 -48.94 -9.16
N VAL A 945 -21.11 -48.46 -7.93
CA VAL A 945 -20.54 -47.15 -7.60
C VAL A 945 -19.51 -47.24 -6.46
N ASP A 946 -18.53 -46.34 -6.45
CA ASP A 946 -17.55 -46.26 -5.38
C ASP A 946 -18.22 -45.83 -4.06
N THR A 947 -18.02 -46.60 -3.00
CA THR A 947 -18.56 -46.36 -1.65
C THR A 947 -17.48 -46.02 -0.63
N SER A 948 -16.21 -45.94 -1.06
CA SER A 948 -15.05 -45.80 -0.17
C SER A 948 -15.14 -44.54 0.70
N ALA A 949 -15.60 -43.42 0.15
CA ALA A 949 -15.80 -42.18 0.89
C ALA A 949 -16.88 -42.31 1.97
N LEU A 950 -18.01 -42.97 1.66
CA LEU A 950 -19.08 -43.21 2.64
C LEU A 950 -18.62 -44.14 3.76
N VAL A 951 -17.88 -45.19 3.42
CA VAL A 951 -17.29 -46.11 4.41
C VAL A 951 -16.30 -45.38 5.32
N ALA A 952 -15.48 -44.48 4.77
CA ALA A 952 -14.57 -43.64 5.56
C ALA A 952 -15.33 -42.68 6.50
N ALA A 953 -16.40 -42.04 6.02
CA ALA A 953 -17.24 -41.19 6.85
C ALA A 953 -17.96 -41.97 7.97
N LEU A 954 -18.46 -43.18 7.68
CA LEU A 954 -19.01 -44.09 8.69
C LEU A 954 -17.96 -44.48 9.73
N SER A 955 -16.74 -44.81 9.31
CA SER A 955 -15.65 -45.12 10.23
C SER A 955 -15.26 -43.92 11.10
N LYS A 956 -15.30 -42.70 10.53
CA LYS A 956 -15.07 -41.46 11.27
C LYS A 956 -16.19 -41.22 12.29
N ALA A 957 -17.45 -41.43 11.91
CA ALA A 957 -18.61 -41.29 12.79
C ALA A 957 -18.55 -42.27 13.97
N ALA A 958 -18.09 -43.50 13.76
CA ALA A 958 -17.92 -44.50 14.81
C ALA A 958 -16.88 -44.12 15.88
N GLY A 959 -16.02 -43.13 15.61
CA GLY A 959 -15.07 -42.60 16.59
C GLY A 959 -15.67 -41.67 17.64
N TYR A 960 -16.93 -41.23 17.48
CA TYR A 960 -17.62 -40.35 18.42
C TYR A 960 -18.48 -41.16 19.41
N SER A 961 -18.54 -40.74 20.68
CA SER A 961 -19.30 -41.44 21.73
C SER A 961 -20.49 -40.61 22.21
N GLU A 962 -21.66 -41.25 22.34
CA GLU A 962 -22.89 -40.63 22.87
C GLU A 962 -22.68 -39.95 24.23
N SER A 963 -21.82 -40.54 25.06
CA SER A 963 -21.52 -40.06 26.41
C SER A 963 -20.81 -38.70 26.46
N VAL A 964 -20.28 -38.21 25.34
CA VAL A 964 -19.48 -36.98 25.25
C VAL A 964 -20.30 -35.78 24.75
N TYR A 965 -21.38 -36.03 24.01
CA TYR A 965 -22.14 -35.00 23.30
C TYR A 965 -23.57 -34.85 23.84
N THR A 966 -24.21 -33.73 23.54
CA THR A 966 -25.63 -33.53 23.86
C THR A 966 -26.48 -34.56 23.11
N LYS A 967 -27.50 -35.07 23.79
CA LYS A 967 -28.40 -36.10 23.26
C LYS A 967 -28.94 -35.75 21.87
N ASP A 968 -29.37 -34.51 21.67
CA ASP A 968 -29.96 -34.06 20.40
C ASP A 968 -28.92 -34.05 19.26
N SER A 969 -27.70 -33.56 19.53
CA SER A 969 -26.66 -33.49 18.51
C SER A 969 -26.14 -34.89 18.12
N TYR A 970 -26.00 -35.80 19.10
CA TYR A 970 -25.58 -37.17 18.83
C TYR A 970 -26.69 -38.01 18.16
N ALA A 971 -27.96 -37.75 18.49
CA ALA A 971 -29.09 -38.38 17.80
C ALA A 971 -29.12 -38.03 16.30
N ALA A 972 -28.76 -36.79 15.92
CA ALA A 972 -28.64 -36.41 14.52
C ALA A 972 -27.52 -37.18 13.78
N LEU A 973 -26.37 -37.39 14.42
CA LEU A 973 -25.29 -38.22 13.89
C LEU A 973 -25.74 -39.69 13.75
N THR A 974 -26.39 -40.23 14.78
CA THR A 974 -26.92 -41.60 14.77
C THR A 974 -27.89 -41.81 13.60
N ALA A 975 -28.83 -40.89 13.39
CA ALA A 975 -29.78 -40.96 12.30
C ALA A 975 -29.10 -40.90 10.91
N ALA A 976 -28.06 -40.08 10.75
CA ALA A 976 -27.28 -40.01 9.51
C ALA A 976 -26.53 -41.32 9.24
N VAL A 977 -25.90 -41.91 10.27
CA VAL A 977 -25.21 -43.20 10.21
C VAL A 977 -26.17 -44.34 9.86
N GLU A 978 -27.34 -44.42 10.52
CA GLU A 978 -28.36 -45.44 10.24
C GLU A 978 -28.88 -45.34 8.81
N ALA A 979 -29.13 -44.12 8.30
CA ALA A 979 -29.57 -43.91 6.93
C ALA A 979 -28.50 -44.35 5.91
N ALA A 980 -27.23 -44.03 6.18
CA ALA A 980 -26.10 -44.44 5.34
C ALA A 980 -25.88 -45.96 5.36
N GLN A 981 -25.98 -46.62 6.51
CA GLN A 981 -25.86 -48.07 6.61
C GLN A 981 -27.00 -48.76 5.85
N LYS A 982 -28.24 -48.26 6.01
CA LYS A 982 -29.40 -48.77 5.26
C LYS A 982 -29.23 -48.60 3.75
N LEU A 983 -28.59 -47.52 3.30
CA LEU A 983 -28.24 -47.33 1.90
C LEU A 983 -27.29 -48.44 1.42
N LEU A 984 -26.20 -48.70 2.15
CA LEU A 984 -25.23 -49.74 1.83
C LEU A 984 -25.80 -51.16 1.89
N ASP A 985 -26.70 -51.43 2.84
CA ASP A 985 -27.38 -52.72 3.01
C ASP A 985 -28.27 -53.08 1.80
N GLY A 986 -28.66 -52.10 0.97
CA GLY A 986 -29.35 -52.33 -0.29
C GLY A 986 -28.51 -53.05 -1.35
N GLY A 987 -27.17 -53.06 -1.20
CA GLY A 987 -26.22 -53.69 -2.11
C GLY A 987 -25.89 -52.84 -3.35
N GLN A 988 -24.79 -53.18 -4.02
CA GLN A 988 -24.35 -52.48 -5.23
C GLN A 988 -25.45 -52.49 -6.31
N GLY A 989 -25.69 -51.32 -6.92
CA GLY A 989 -26.75 -51.10 -7.90
C GLY A 989 -28.09 -50.64 -7.35
N SER A 990 -28.28 -50.61 -6.02
CA SER A 990 -29.51 -50.06 -5.40
C SER A 990 -29.42 -48.56 -5.08
N TYR A 991 -28.24 -47.95 -5.27
CA TYR A 991 -27.94 -46.56 -4.97
C TYR A 991 -27.07 -45.96 -6.08
N SER A 992 -27.24 -44.66 -6.30
CA SER A 992 -26.46 -43.86 -7.25
C SER A 992 -25.22 -43.25 -6.59
N LYS A 993 -24.30 -42.70 -7.41
CA LYS A 993 -23.16 -41.90 -6.91
C LYS A 993 -23.64 -40.74 -6.04
N LYS A 994 -24.75 -40.10 -6.45
CA LYS A 994 -25.39 -39.03 -5.69
C LYS A 994 -25.87 -39.50 -4.32
N ASP A 995 -26.52 -40.66 -4.23
CA ASP A 995 -27.00 -41.17 -2.94
C ASP A 995 -25.84 -41.42 -1.96
N VAL A 996 -24.73 -42.00 -2.45
CA VAL A 996 -23.52 -42.25 -1.66
C VAL A 996 -22.91 -40.93 -1.17
N ALA A 997 -22.79 -39.94 -2.05
CA ALA A 997 -22.20 -38.66 -1.68
C ALA A 997 -23.10 -37.83 -0.75
N ASP A 998 -24.42 -37.81 -0.99
CA ASP A 998 -25.41 -37.17 -0.11
C ASP A 998 -25.40 -37.80 1.29
N ALA A 999 -25.29 -39.14 1.39
CA ALA A 999 -25.15 -39.83 2.67
C ALA A 999 -23.84 -39.48 3.37
N THR A 1000 -22.73 -39.39 2.62
CA THR A 1000 -21.40 -39.01 3.13
C THR A 1000 -21.45 -37.60 3.72
N ALA A 1001 -21.97 -36.64 2.96
CA ALA A 1001 -22.10 -35.24 3.38
C ALA A 1001 -23.03 -35.07 4.60
N LYS A 1002 -24.11 -35.85 4.70
CA LYS A 1002 -24.99 -35.85 5.88
C LYS A 1002 -24.27 -36.32 7.13
N ILE A 1003 -23.43 -37.35 7.03
CA ILE A 1003 -22.59 -37.80 8.16
C ILE A 1003 -21.62 -36.70 8.55
N GLU A 1004 -20.87 -36.14 7.60
CA GLU A 1004 -19.91 -35.08 7.89
C GLU A 1004 -20.57 -33.86 8.54
N LYS A 1005 -21.71 -33.41 8.01
CA LYS A 1005 -22.49 -32.31 8.59
C LYS A 1005 -22.99 -32.63 10.00
N ALA A 1006 -23.41 -33.87 10.26
CA ALA A 1006 -23.86 -34.26 11.59
C ALA A 1006 -22.69 -34.33 12.59
N ILE A 1007 -21.51 -34.77 12.14
CA ILE A 1007 -20.26 -34.70 12.91
C ILE A 1007 -19.94 -33.24 13.25
N ASP A 1008 -19.97 -32.34 12.25
CA ASP A 1008 -19.68 -30.91 12.46
C ASP A 1008 -20.73 -30.22 13.36
N GLY A 1009 -21.96 -30.74 13.40
CA GLY A 1009 -23.03 -30.29 14.27
C GLY A 1009 -23.01 -30.84 15.70
N LEU A 1010 -22.05 -31.69 16.05
CA LEU A 1010 -21.92 -32.24 17.40
C LEU A 1010 -21.63 -31.15 18.43
N LYS A 1011 -22.36 -31.17 19.55
CA LYS A 1011 -22.18 -30.23 20.66
C LYS A 1011 -21.83 -31.01 21.92
N MET A 1012 -20.71 -30.69 22.55
CA MET A 1012 -20.29 -31.34 23.81
C MET A 1012 -21.40 -31.24 24.86
N ARG A 1013 -21.61 -32.31 25.65
CA ARG A 1013 -22.56 -32.23 26.77
C ARG A 1013 -22.07 -31.21 27.81
N PRO A 1014 -22.96 -30.48 28.48
CA PRO A 1014 -22.56 -29.64 29.60
C PRO A 1014 -21.98 -30.49 30.74
N VAL A 1015 -20.99 -29.94 31.45
CA VAL A 1015 -20.42 -30.54 32.66
C VAL A 1015 -21.39 -30.34 33.82
N ASP A 1016 -21.56 -31.36 34.66
CA ASP A 1016 -22.27 -31.21 35.93
C ASP A 1016 -21.28 -30.71 37.00
N GLU A 1017 -21.21 -29.41 37.21
CA GLU A 1017 -20.31 -28.81 38.20
C GLU A 1017 -20.63 -29.24 39.65
N LYS A 1018 -21.81 -29.82 39.92
CA LYS A 1018 -22.17 -30.31 41.25
C LYS A 1018 -21.35 -31.50 41.70
N ILE A 1019 -20.73 -32.22 40.76
CA ILE A 1019 -19.86 -33.37 41.03
C ILE A 1019 -18.37 -33.03 40.87
N LEU A 1020 -18.03 -31.75 40.74
CA LEU A 1020 -16.64 -31.30 40.65
C LEU A 1020 -15.85 -31.73 41.89
N ILE A 1021 -14.67 -32.32 41.70
CA ILE A 1021 -13.89 -32.88 42.82
C ILE A 1021 -13.15 -31.78 43.60
N ASN A 1022 -12.63 -30.76 42.93
CA ASN A 1022 -11.85 -29.65 43.53
C ASN A 1022 -12.72 -28.44 43.91
N THR A 1023 -13.92 -28.67 44.47
CA THR A 1023 -14.75 -27.58 45.03
C THR A 1023 -14.02 -26.83 46.15
N PRO A 1024 -14.41 -25.59 46.50
CA PRO A 1024 -13.83 -24.87 47.64
C PRO A 1024 -13.76 -25.68 48.94
N GLU A 1025 -14.74 -26.55 49.18
CA GLU A 1025 -14.81 -27.40 50.37
C GLU A 1025 -13.82 -28.59 50.33
N ASN A 1026 -13.56 -29.15 49.15
CA ASN A 1026 -12.72 -30.35 48.99
C ASN A 1026 -11.32 -30.07 48.42
N ARG A 1027 -11.04 -28.86 47.93
CA ARG A 1027 -9.78 -28.45 47.29
C ARG A 1027 -8.55 -28.71 48.14
N LYS A 1028 -8.64 -28.63 49.47
CA LYS A 1028 -7.53 -28.94 50.39
C LYS A 1028 -7.08 -30.41 50.37
N ASN A 1029 -7.95 -31.31 49.91
CA ASN A 1029 -7.67 -32.74 49.79
C ASN A 1029 -7.10 -33.10 48.41
N VAL A 1030 -7.21 -32.21 47.42
CA VAL A 1030 -6.67 -32.40 46.07
C VAL A 1030 -5.32 -31.68 45.98
N LYS A 1031 -4.26 -32.37 45.56
CA LYS A 1031 -2.89 -31.83 45.57
C LYS A 1031 -2.13 -32.14 44.30
N VAL A 1032 -1.33 -31.18 43.84
CA VAL A 1032 -0.28 -31.47 42.87
C VAL A 1032 0.79 -32.30 43.57
N VAL A 1033 1.06 -33.49 43.02
CA VAL A 1033 2.07 -34.43 43.55
C VAL A 1033 3.26 -34.65 42.61
N GLY A 1034 3.19 -34.12 41.39
CA GLY A 1034 4.30 -34.10 40.44
C GLY A 1034 4.00 -33.18 39.26
N PHE A 1035 5.05 -32.66 38.64
CA PHE A 1035 4.98 -31.87 37.41
C PHE A 1035 6.31 -31.97 36.66
N SER A 1036 6.31 -31.70 35.36
CA SER A 1036 7.51 -31.75 34.51
C SER A 1036 8.38 -30.50 34.61
N SER A 1037 7.77 -29.31 34.59
CA SER A 1037 8.43 -28.01 34.73
C SER A 1037 7.45 -26.95 35.22
N GLU A 1038 7.97 -25.81 35.69
CA GLU A 1038 7.19 -24.62 36.00
C GLU A 1038 8.02 -23.35 35.78
N ALA A 1039 7.37 -22.25 35.39
CA ALA A 1039 7.96 -20.93 35.27
C ALA A 1039 7.88 -20.20 36.63
N ASP A 1040 8.67 -20.68 37.58
CA ASP A 1040 8.72 -20.15 38.95
C ASP A 1040 9.14 -18.67 39.01
N TYR A 1041 9.99 -18.23 38.07
CA TYR A 1041 10.49 -16.85 37.96
C TYR A 1041 9.39 -15.82 37.70
N GLU A 1042 8.24 -16.23 37.18
CA GLU A 1042 7.05 -15.37 36.99
C GLU A 1042 5.88 -15.78 37.91
N GLY A 1043 6.15 -16.59 38.93
CA GLY A 1043 5.16 -17.02 39.92
C GLY A 1043 4.11 -17.99 39.37
N SER A 1044 4.35 -18.61 38.21
CA SER A 1044 3.41 -19.48 37.51
C SER A 1044 3.62 -20.96 37.87
N ASN A 1045 3.64 -21.25 39.17
CA ASN A 1045 3.93 -22.56 39.74
C ASN A 1045 2.81 -23.59 39.47
N ALA A 1046 3.16 -24.87 39.44
CA ALA A 1046 2.25 -25.98 39.17
C ALA A 1046 1.05 -26.05 40.13
N VAL A 1047 1.26 -25.66 41.37
CA VAL A 1047 0.20 -25.62 42.40
C VAL A 1047 -0.94 -24.67 42.06
N ASN A 1048 -0.68 -23.62 41.28
CA ASN A 1048 -1.68 -22.64 40.88
C ASN A 1048 -2.76 -23.28 39.98
N ALA A 1049 -2.46 -24.38 39.29
CA ALA A 1049 -3.46 -25.09 38.49
C ALA A 1049 -4.64 -25.62 39.32
N LEU A 1050 -4.50 -25.74 40.64
CA LEU A 1050 -5.51 -26.30 41.55
C LEU A 1050 -5.79 -25.42 42.78
N ASP A 1051 -5.25 -24.21 42.86
CA ASP A 1051 -5.52 -23.28 43.97
C ASP A 1051 -6.94 -22.67 43.87
N GLY A 1052 -7.52 -22.77 42.67
CA GLY A 1052 -8.78 -22.23 42.17
C GLY A 1052 -9.00 -20.76 42.47
N ASP A 1053 -7.94 -19.98 42.33
CA ASP A 1053 -8.00 -18.58 41.91
C ASP A 1053 -7.80 -18.55 40.38
N GLU A 1054 -8.82 -18.14 39.64
CA GLU A 1054 -8.76 -18.09 38.17
C GLU A 1054 -7.77 -17.02 37.64
N ARG A 1055 -7.21 -16.19 38.53
CA ARG A 1055 -6.19 -15.18 38.18
C ARG A 1055 -4.76 -15.72 38.23
N THR A 1056 -4.54 -16.86 38.87
CA THR A 1056 -3.23 -17.53 38.91
C THR A 1056 -3.21 -18.65 37.87
N LEU A 1057 -2.02 -19.01 37.39
CA LEU A 1057 -1.87 -20.05 36.39
C LEU A 1057 -0.60 -20.87 36.63
N TRP A 1058 -0.60 -22.08 36.10
CA TRP A 1058 0.63 -22.86 35.89
C TRP A 1058 1.13 -22.63 34.48
N HIS A 1059 2.42 -22.38 34.33
CA HIS A 1059 3.09 -22.26 33.04
C HIS A 1059 4.35 -23.12 33.08
N SER A 1060 4.58 -23.94 32.06
CA SER A 1060 5.86 -24.66 31.91
C SER A 1060 7.02 -23.68 31.72
N ASP A 1061 8.24 -24.09 32.04
CA ASP A 1061 9.44 -23.26 31.90
C ASP A 1061 9.76 -22.98 30.42
N TRP A 1062 9.20 -21.89 29.90
CA TRP A 1062 9.35 -21.48 28.52
C TRP A 1062 10.65 -20.71 28.27
N ALA A 1063 11.19 -20.02 29.28
CA ALA A 1063 12.42 -19.24 29.15
C ALA A 1063 13.66 -20.12 28.92
N HIS A 1064 13.67 -21.36 29.44
CA HIS A 1064 14.80 -22.28 29.29
C HIS A 1064 14.54 -23.43 28.30
N GLY A 1065 13.51 -23.31 27.46
CA GLY A 1065 13.31 -24.20 26.30
C GLY A 1065 12.92 -25.64 26.67
N THR A 1066 12.12 -25.84 27.72
CA THR A 1066 11.58 -27.18 27.99
C THR A 1066 10.63 -27.62 26.88
N GLY A 1067 10.98 -28.71 26.18
CA GLY A 1067 10.16 -29.27 25.09
C GLY A 1067 8.91 -30.01 25.58
N MET A 1068 7.96 -30.27 24.69
CA MET A 1068 6.78 -31.10 24.97
C MET A 1068 7.13 -32.60 24.93
N PRO A 1069 6.41 -33.48 25.66
CA PRO A 1069 5.23 -33.20 26.48
C PRO A 1069 5.55 -32.70 27.90
N GLN A 1070 4.68 -31.82 28.42
CA GLN A 1070 4.68 -31.40 29.83
C GLN A 1070 3.55 -32.14 30.58
N TYR A 1071 3.72 -32.40 31.87
CA TYR A 1071 2.74 -33.13 32.67
C TYR A 1071 2.49 -32.48 34.04
N LEU A 1072 1.29 -32.71 34.56
CA LEU A 1072 0.87 -32.43 35.93
C LEU A 1072 0.26 -33.70 36.51
N SER A 1073 0.72 -34.13 37.68
CA SER A 1073 0.19 -35.27 38.42
C SER A 1073 -0.56 -34.78 39.64
N VAL A 1074 -1.81 -35.24 39.78
CA VAL A 1074 -2.74 -34.78 40.81
C VAL A 1074 -3.16 -35.96 41.68
N ASP A 1075 -2.98 -35.83 42.99
CA ASP A 1075 -3.61 -36.69 43.99
C ASP A 1075 -4.98 -36.11 44.34
N LEU A 1076 -6.04 -36.89 44.10
CA LEU A 1076 -7.42 -36.49 44.37
C LEU A 1076 -7.80 -36.63 45.84
N GLY A 1077 -6.93 -37.23 46.66
CA GLY A 1077 -7.11 -37.43 48.10
C GLY A 1077 -8.06 -38.58 48.49
N ARG A 1078 -8.86 -39.09 47.54
CA ARG A 1078 -9.76 -40.25 47.66
C ARG A 1078 -9.96 -40.91 46.30
N ASP A 1079 -10.57 -42.09 46.31
CA ASP A 1079 -11.03 -42.78 45.13
C ASP A 1079 -12.32 -42.13 44.58
N TYR A 1080 -12.36 -41.88 43.27
CA TYR A 1080 -13.50 -41.29 42.55
C TYR A 1080 -13.77 -42.04 41.25
N ASP A 1081 -15.04 -42.06 40.84
CA ASP A 1081 -15.43 -42.38 39.47
C ASP A 1081 -15.32 -41.12 38.62
N LEU A 1082 -14.28 -41.03 37.79
CA LEU A 1082 -14.01 -39.84 36.98
C LEU A 1082 -14.82 -39.88 35.68
N THR A 1083 -15.51 -38.78 35.37
CA THR A 1083 -16.29 -38.63 34.13
C THR A 1083 -15.76 -37.54 33.21
N ASP A 1084 -15.17 -36.47 33.75
CA ASP A 1084 -14.75 -35.29 33.01
C ASP A 1084 -13.53 -34.65 33.68
N VAL A 1085 -12.67 -34.00 32.89
CA VAL A 1085 -11.65 -33.07 33.36
C VAL A 1085 -11.88 -31.75 32.67
N THR A 1086 -11.99 -30.68 33.45
CA THR A 1086 -12.07 -29.32 32.95
C THR A 1086 -10.78 -28.58 33.29
N PHE A 1087 -10.35 -27.70 32.40
CA PHE A 1087 -9.25 -26.78 32.66
C PHE A 1087 -9.60 -25.40 32.13
N LEU A 1088 -9.07 -24.38 32.79
CA LEU A 1088 -9.22 -23.00 32.37
C LEU A 1088 -7.95 -22.60 31.61
N PRO A 1089 -8.03 -22.19 30.33
CA PRO A 1089 -6.89 -21.59 29.64
C PRO A 1089 -6.41 -20.33 30.36
N ARG A 1090 -5.21 -19.85 30.05
CA ARG A 1090 -4.69 -18.61 30.63
C ARG A 1090 -5.63 -17.41 30.39
N GLN A 1091 -5.74 -16.54 31.39
CA GLN A 1091 -6.72 -15.43 31.39
C GLN A 1091 -6.12 -14.07 31.00
N ASP A 1092 -4.80 -13.98 30.81
CA ASP A 1092 -4.05 -12.72 30.59
C ASP A 1092 -3.91 -12.31 29.11
N GLY A 1093 -4.48 -13.08 28.19
CA GLY A 1093 -4.48 -12.80 26.76
C GLY A 1093 -3.23 -13.25 25.98
N GLY A 1094 -2.23 -13.83 26.65
CA GLY A 1094 -1.12 -14.49 25.96
C GLY A 1094 -1.51 -15.86 25.37
N THR A 1095 -0.67 -16.40 24.48
CA THR A 1095 -0.94 -17.67 23.74
C THR A 1095 0.09 -18.78 24.03
N ASN A 1096 1.17 -18.47 24.74
CA ASN A 1096 2.17 -19.47 25.11
C ASN A 1096 1.59 -20.38 26.20
N GLY A 1097 1.73 -21.70 26.03
CA GLY A 1097 1.18 -22.69 26.96
C GLY A 1097 -0.25 -23.12 26.67
N ASP A 1098 -0.89 -22.63 25.60
CA ASP A 1098 -2.20 -23.12 25.17
C ASP A 1098 -2.16 -24.64 24.88
N ILE A 1099 -3.09 -25.38 25.46
CA ILE A 1099 -3.15 -26.84 25.36
C ILE A 1099 -3.93 -27.24 24.11
N PHE A 1100 -3.22 -27.75 23.10
CA PHE A 1100 -3.84 -28.27 21.87
C PHE A 1100 -4.14 -29.78 21.94
N GLU A 1101 -3.31 -30.52 22.69
CA GLU A 1101 -3.40 -31.97 22.89
C GLU A 1101 -2.91 -32.32 24.31
N ALA A 1102 -3.58 -33.25 25.00
CA ALA A 1102 -3.20 -33.70 26.33
C ALA A 1102 -3.44 -35.21 26.50
N GLU A 1103 -2.66 -35.88 27.35
CA GLU A 1103 -2.89 -37.28 27.72
C GLU A 1103 -3.24 -37.36 29.22
N ILE A 1104 -4.35 -38.03 29.56
CA ILE A 1104 -4.78 -38.23 30.95
C ILE A 1104 -4.45 -39.65 31.37
N LEU A 1105 -3.53 -39.80 32.31
CA LEU A 1105 -3.05 -41.09 32.82
C LEU A 1105 -3.58 -41.33 34.24
N SER A 1106 -4.06 -42.55 34.50
CA SER A 1106 -4.48 -43.01 35.84
C SER A 1106 -3.72 -44.29 36.23
N PRO A 1107 -3.36 -44.52 37.51
CA PRO A 1107 -2.61 -45.71 37.93
C PRO A 1107 -3.28 -47.04 37.58
N THR A 1108 -4.60 -47.06 37.35
CA THR A 1108 -5.36 -48.26 36.98
C THR A 1108 -5.56 -48.43 35.46
N LEU A 1109 -5.08 -47.50 34.62
CA LEU A 1109 -5.17 -47.54 33.16
C LEU A 1109 -3.99 -46.79 32.51
N PRO A 1110 -3.09 -47.46 31.77
CA PRO A 1110 -2.32 -46.82 30.72
C PRO A 1110 -3.21 -46.75 29.46
N THR A 1111 -4.31 -46.00 29.51
CA THR A 1111 -5.14 -45.77 28.32
C THR A 1111 -4.67 -44.48 27.65
N VAL A 1112 -4.05 -44.61 26.48
CA VAL A 1112 -3.74 -43.47 25.62
C VAL A 1112 -5.06 -42.97 25.03
N ILE A 1113 -5.66 -41.93 25.62
CA ILE A 1113 -6.73 -41.19 24.94
C ILE A 1113 -6.03 -40.26 23.94
N ARG A 1114 -5.91 -40.71 22.69
CA ARG A 1114 -5.56 -39.81 21.58
C ARG A 1114 -6.83 -39.11 21.13
N TRP A 1115 -6.89 -37.80 21.32
CA TRP A 1115 -8.00 -36.98 20.85
C TRP A 1115 -8.00 -36.96 19.32
N ALA A 1116 -9.14 -37.24 18.69
CA ALA A 1116 -9.32 -36.87 17.29
C ALA A 1116 -9.28 -35.34 17.20
N PRO A 1117 -8.57 -34.74 16.23
CA PRO A 1117 -8.33 -33.30 16.22
C PRO A 1117 -9.64 -32.54 16.06
N PRO A 1118 -10.13 -31.78 17.07
CA PRO A 1118 -11.09 -30.74 16.82
C PRO A 1118 -10.32 -29.60 16.17
N ARG A 1119 -10.75 -29.17 14.98
CA ARG A 1119 -10.31 -27.88 14.44
C ARG A 1119 -10.69 -26.80 15.44
N ARG A 1120 -9.69 -26.05 15.92
CA ARG A 1120 -9.77 -24.81 16.71
C ARG A 1120 -10.62 -24.91 17.98
N TRP A 1121 -9.93 -25.04 19.12
CA TRP A 1121 -10.38 -24.41 20.36
C TRP A 1121 -10.61 -22.92 20.06
N VAL A 1122 -11.88 -22.51 19.96
CA VAL A 1122 -12.23 -21.09 19.80
C VAL A 1122 -11.89 -20.41 21.12
N ARG A 1123 -11.11 -19.33 21.03
CA ARG A 1123 -10.82 -18.42 22.14
C ARG A 1123 -12.12 -18.07 22.85
N SER A 1124 -12.33 -18.68 24.01
CA SER A 1124 -13.41 -18.32 24.91
C SER A 1124 -12.76 -18.06 26.26
N PRO A 1125 -13.08 -16.94 26.95
CA PRO A 1125 -12.71 -16.74 28.35
C PRO A 1125 -13.47 -17.69 29.29
N SER A 1126 -13.96 -18.82 28.78
CA SER A 1126 -14.76 -19.81 29.51
C SER A 1126 -14.00 -21.13 29.61
N THR A 1127 -14.33 -21.88 30.66
CA THR A 1127 -13.81 -23.21 30.98
C THR A 1127 -13.81 -24.15 29.77
N THR A 1128 -12.69 -24.84 29.55
CA THR A 1128 -12.56 -25.89 28.52
C THR A 1128 -12.80 -27.25 29.16
N THR A 1129 -13.52 -28.15 28.48
CA THR A 1129 -13.96 -29.45 29.02
C THR A 1129 -13.48 -30.61 28.16
N ALA A 1130 -12.99 -31.66 28.80
CA ALA A 1130 -12.65 -32.94 28.21
C ALA A 1130 -13.37 -34.09 28.94
N ALA A 1131 -14.01 -35.01 28.22
CA ALA A 1131 -14.70 -36.15 28.81
C ALA A 1131 -13.75 -37.34 29.01
N CYS A 1132 -13.82 -38.00 30.17
CA CYS A 1132 -13.10 -39.23 30.49
C CYS A 1132 -14.06 -40.44 30.39
N SER A 1133 -13.53 -41.62 30.03
CA SER A 1133 -14.33 -42.86 30.11
C SER A 1133 -14.57 -43.23 31.58
N PRO A 1134 -15.83 -43.49 32.00
CA PRO A 1134 -16.13 -43.76 33.41
C PRO A 1134 -15.44 -45.05 33.88
N THR A 1135 -14.51 -44.91 34.82
CA THR A 1135 -13.85 -46.09 35.45
C THR A 1135 -13.52 -45.84 36.91
N VAL A 1136 -13.71 -46.89 37.72
CA VAL A 1136 -13.44 -46.91 39.16
C VAL A 1136 -11.93 -46.89 39.41
N ALA A 1137 -11.37 -45.81 39.94
CA ALA A 1137 -10.03 -45.83 40.52
C ALA A 1137 -10.11 -46.53 41.88
N THR A 1138 -9.43 -47.67 42.04
CA THR A 1138 -9.29 -48.35 43.33
C THR A 1138 -7.84 -48.24 43.78
N GLY A 1139 -7.59 -47.51 44.85
CA GLY A 1139 -6.25 -47.34 45.41
C GLY A 1139 -5.79 -48.57 46.21
N ASN A 1140 -4.51 -48.91 46.13
CA ASN A 1140 -3.85 -49.70 47.18
C ASN A 1140 -2.50 -49.07 47.54
N ARG A 1141 -2.55 -48.25 48.60
CA ARG A 1141 -1.51 -47.68 49.49
C ARG A 1141 -0.20 -47.13 48.94
#